data_AF-A0AAE1VJ79-F1
#
_entry.id   AF-A0AAE1VJ79-F1
#
_cell.length_a   1.000
_cell.length_b   1.000
_cell.length_c   1.000
_cell.angle_alpha   90.00
_cell.angle_beta   90.00
_cell.angle_gamma   90.00
#
_symmetry.space_group_name_H-M   'P 1'
#
loop_
_entity.id
_entity.type
_entity.pdbx_description
1 polymer ?
#
loop_
_entity_poly.entity_id
_entity_poly.type
_entity_poly.pdbx_seq_one_letter_code
_entity_poly.pdbx_strand_id
1 'polypeptide(L)'
;MSGEEVIKAEGICDVENTIFVAVGKNVKEGKSILSWALKSFAGRRICILHVHQPNHLFSPNDGKLSGAKLKQHVVKACQELERLRLHKLLNQYLLLISQAGIQGGKVWLEINNVEKGIIHIIEQQNIQWLVMGAAAETHYSKQLSELKSSKAKFVRQHAPTHCQIWFTCSGCLIHTRSMNNSLLSSMESLSSPEDNGGTKLLNHVDDGYEDLNILEDASRSANKIVKVEITGDYSPLHSKNKHEAHLHRATSQPLLEEGSFHRKASSDERSRLEHAMMDAENSKQRAFEGSVKRWRAEEDAMEAIRMAEVSYKLSKEKEDQRKEKEEILTKQKEEIERLKIQHDLCLKKLQMIQEKKLVLESQITESSYAGKELEDKIIQAVELLISFRKQRDEMQIERDDAVKEVNRFRKLVQDDADEYCTKNFFSISFSDIIEATQNFDPSSKIGEGKYGSVYKGIIHHVKAAIKMLPACGSLSDSVFQHKAEILSRVRHPNLVTLMGICSESRSLAYEFLENGNLEDHLACRKKSRPLHWQHRIRIAVEICSALIFVHANDPCLVHGNLRPTNILLDAKFVSKISDFGVHLLISQNENSNNDDPECIDKGQLTVESDVYSFGVILLRLLTARPASAIVRDVKCALESGKLGSVLDSSAGDWPTEQAELLAYLALRCCEKDPLDRPNMLSEIWPTIEPMRDLCTPHSDLNTSSQGSKGQRRIPPHFVCPIFQDVMEDPHIAADGYTYEGDAIKGWLYSGHDTSPMTNLKLDTCDLIPNYALYRAIQEWQQQS
;
A
#
# COMPACT_ATOMS: atom_id res chain seq x y z
N MET A 1 1.01 -44.89 12.12
CA MET A 1 1.14 -45.58 10.82
C MET A 1 1.56 -44.52 9.81
N SER A 2 2.52 -44.83 8.93
CA SER A 2 2.82 -43.97 7.78
C SER A 2 1.63 -43.95 6.84
N GLY A 3 1.15 -42.76 6.48
CA GLY A 3 0.27 -42.63 5.32
C GLY A 3 1.11 -42.82 4.06
N GLU A 4 0.73 -43.74 3.19
CA GLU A 4 1.43 -43.96 1.93
C GLU A 4 1.16 -42.76 1.00
N GLU A 5 2.22 -42.20 0.39
CA GLU A 5 2.14 -41.05 -0.51
C GLU A 5 1.66 -41.50 -1.90
N VAL A 6 0.39 -41.91 -1.98
CA VAL A 6 -0.20 -42.52 -3.19
C VAL A 6 -0.27 -41.51 -4.35
N ILE A 7 0.57 -41.75 -5.37
CA ILE A 7 0.48 -41.10 -6.68
C ILE A 7 -0.85 -41.48 -7.35
N LYS A 8 -1.54 -40.49 -7.91
CA LYS A 8 -2.80 -40.67 -8.63
C LYS A 8 -2.57 -40.39 -10.11
N ALA A 9 -3.03 -41.30 -10.98
CA ALA A 9 -2.87 -41.21 -12.42
C ALA A 9 -4.18 -41.52 -13.15
N GLU A 10 -4.50 -40.74 -14.17
CA GLU A 10 -5.63 -40.95 -15.08
C GLU A 10 -5.16 -40.85 -16.53
N GLY A 11 -5.55 -41.80 -17.38
CA GLY A 11 -5.26 -41.77 -18.83
C GLY A 11 -3.84 -42.16 -19.25
N ILE A 12 -3.06 -42.80 -18.38
CA ILE A 12 -1.70 -43.29 -18.68
C ILE A 12 -1.76 -44.79 -18.97
N CYS A 13 -1.35 -45.21 -20.17
CA CYS A 13 -1.41 -46.62 -20.61
C CYS A 13 -0.08 -47.17 -21.16
N ASP A 14 0.81 -46.32 -21.69
CA ASP A 14 2.24 -46.63 -21.79
C ASP A 14 3.07 -45.37 -21.54
N VAL A 15 4.16 -45.52 -20.80
CA VAL A 15 5.00 -44.40 -20.33
C VAL A 15 6.04 -44.00 -21.39
N GLU A 16 6.55 -44.97 -22.14
CA GLU A 16 7.69 -44.81 -23.05
C GLU A 16 7.37 -43.88 -24.24
N ASN A 17 6.11 -43.89 -24.70
CA ASN A 17 5.60 -43.01 -25.76
C ASN A 17 4.91 -41.74 -25.23
N THR A 18 4.96 -41.47 -23.92
CA THR A 18 4.28 -40.34 -23.28
C THR A 18 5.27 -39.29 -22.79
N ILE A 19 5.07 -38.04 -23.22
CA ILE A 19 5.85 -36.88 -22.76
C ILE A 19 5.16 -36.30 -21.52
N PHE A 20 5.87 -36.23 -20.40
CA PHE A 20 5.35 -35.63 -19.17
C PHE A 20 5.66 -34.14 -19.15
N VAL A 21 4.70 -33.31 -18.74
CA VAL A 21 4.84 -31.84 -18.69
C VAL A 21 4.53 -31.38 -17.26
N ALA A 22 5.56 -30.89 -16.55
CA ALA A 22 5.41 -30.40 -15.18
C ALA A 22 4.79 -29.00 -15.15
N VAL A 23 3.60 -28.87 -14.55
CA VAL A 23 2.81 -27.62 -14.56
C VAL A 23 2.58 -27.01 -13.16
N GLY A 24 2.57 -25.68 -13.11
CA GLY A 24 2.28 -24.91 -11.90
C GLY A 24 0.78 -24.70 -11.64
N LYS A 25 0.46 -24.02 -10.53
CA LYS A 25 -0.92 -23.65 -10.14
C LYS A 25 -1.58 -22.63 -11.11
N ASN A 26 -0.81 -21.89 -11.91
CA ASN A 26 -1.32 -20.92 -12.89
C ASN A 26 -1.29 -21.48 -14.33
N VAL A 27 -2.47 -21.66 -14.93
CA VAL A 27 -2.64 -22.17 -16.30
C VAL A 27 -2.09 -21.19 -17.36
N LYS A 28 -2.10 -19.88 -17.09
CA LYS A 28 -1.58 -18.87 -18.04
C LYS A 28 -0.07 -19.07 -18.25
N GLU A 29 0.69 -19.20 -17.17
CA GLU A 29 2.13 -19.50 -17.19
C GLU A 29 2.42 -20.92 -17.75
N GLY A 30 1.64 -21.92 -17.32
CA GLY A 30 1.81 -23.30 -17.79
C GLY A 30 1.55 -23.49 -19.29
N LYS A 31 0.75 -22.60 -19.91
CA LYS A 31 0.42 -22.66 -21.34
C LYS A 31 1.66 -22.52 -22.23
N SER A 32 2.66 -21.72 -21.85
CA SER A 32 3.91 -21.57 -22.63
C SER A 32 4.71 -22.87 -22.71
N ILE A 33 4.84 -23.57 -21.58
CA ILE A 33 5.55 -24.86 -21.48
C ILE A 33 4.80 -25.94 -22.27
N LEU A 34 3.47 -26.02 -22.09
CA LEU A 34 2.62 -26.98 -22.79
C LEU A 34 2.61 -26.74 -24.32
N SER A 35 2.57 -25.48 -24.75
CA SER A 35 2.62 -25.10 -26.17
C SER A 35 3.96 -25.42 -26.83
N TRP A 36 5.07 -25.40 -26.07
CA TRP A 36 6.36 -25.88 -26.57
C TRP A 36 6.36 -27.41 -26.71
N ALA A 37 5.91 -28.15 -25.68
CA ALA A 37 5.84 -29.61 -25.73
C ALA A 37 4.95 -30.13 -26.88
N LEU A 38 3.78 -29.51 -27.09
CA LEU A 38 2.87 -29.83 -28.21
C LEU A 38 3.52 -29.63 -29.59
N LYS A 39 4.39 -28.62 -29.75
CA LYS A 39 5.09 -28.34 -31.01
C LYS A 39 6.31 -29.25 -31.21
N SER A 40 7.07 -29.51 -30.15
CA SER A 40 8.33 -30.26 -30.21
C SER A 40 8.15 -31.78 -30.26
N PHE A 41 7.01 -32.30 -29.81
CA PHE A 41 6.70 -33.74 -29.79
C PHE A 41 5.38 -34.07 -30.50
N ALA A 42 5.18 -33.48 -31.69
CA ALA A 42 4.01 -33.73 -32.52
C ALA A 42 3.74 -35.24 -32.70
N GLY A 43 2.50 -35.67 -32.46
CA GLY A 43 2.08 -37.07 -32.56
C GLY A 43 2.36 -37.95 -31.33
N ARG A 44 3.12 -37.50 -30.33
CA ARG A 44 3.25 -38.22 -29.04
C ARG A 44 2.12 -37.85 -28.07
N ARG A 45 1.79 -38.75 -27.14
CA ARG A 45 0.86 -38.42 -26.03
C ARG A 45 1.53 -37.47 -25.06
N ILE A 46 0.73 -36.61 -24.42
CA ILE A 46 1.18 -35.72 -23.35
C ILE A 46 0.46 -36.06 -22.05
N CYS A 47 1.23 -36.21 -20.97
CA CYS A 47 0.70 -36.32 -19.62
C CYS A 47 1.04 -35.06 -18.82
N ILE A 48 0.03 -34.42 -18.22
CA ILE A 48 0.23 -33.34 -17.27
C ILE A 48 0.75 -33.93 -15.96
N LEU A 49 1.85 -33.40 -15.44
CA LEU A 49 2.43 -33.74 -14.14
C LEU A 49 2.25 -32.54 -13.20
N HIS A 50 1.59 -32.74 -12.06
CA HIS A 50 1.42 -31.70 -11.05
C HIS A 50 1.71 -32.23 -9.64
N VAL A 51 2.48 -31.49 -8.86
CA VAL A 51 2.63 -31.76 -7.44
C VAL A 51 1.77 -30.77 -6.66
N HIS A 52 0.70 -31.30 -6.06
CA HIS A 52 -0.17 -30.53 -5.19
C HIS A 52 0.47 -30.45 -3.80
N GLN A 53 0.77 -29.24 -3.36
CA GLN A 53 1.20 -28.95 -1.99
C GLN A 53 -0.04 -28.53 -1.17
N PRO A 54 -0.51 -29.36 -0.22
CA PRO A 54 -1.67 -29.03 0.63
C PRO A 54 -1.36 -27.87 1.58
N ASN A 55 -2.38 -27.12 2.01
CA ASN A 55 -2.17 -26.02 2.95
C ASN A 55 -2.08 -26.52 4.41
N HIS A 56 -0.93 -26.30 5.06
CA HIS A 56 -0.62 -26.85 6.39
C HIS A 56 -1.25 -26.13 7.59
N LEU A 57 -2.37 -25.40 7.43
CA LEU A 57 -3.03 -24.73 8.57
C LEU A 57 -3.56 -25.71 9.62
N PHE A 58 -3.79 -26.99 9.27
CA PHE A 58 -4.33 -27.99 10.18
C PHE A 58 -3.60 -29.33 10.07
N SER A 59 -2.54 -29.51 10.86
CA SER A 59 -1.89 -30.81 11.05
C SER A 59 -2.74 -31.69 11.99
N PRO A 60 -3.10 -32.93 11.62
CA PRO A 60 -3.91 -33.80 12.49
C PRO A 60 -3.13 -34.38 13.68
N ASN A 61 -1.82 -34.13 13.79
CA ASN A 61 -0.95 -34.73 14.80
C ASN A 61 -0.69 -33.86 16.05
N ASP A 62 -1.18 -32.62 16.10
CA ASP A 62 -1.02 -31.74 17.27
C ASP A 62 -1.99 -32.13 18.40
N GLY A 63 -1.62 -33.20 19.09
CA GLY A 63 -2.48 -33.91 20.03
C GLY A 63 -2.67 -33.22 21.38
N LYS A 64 -3.71 -32.37 21.51
CA LYS A 64 -4.53 -32.22 22.73
C LYS A 64 -5.85 -31.47 22.49
N LEU A 65 -6.78 -31.68 23.43
CA LEU A 65 -8.06 -30.96 23.64
C LEU A 65 -9.18 -31.13 22.58
N SER A 66 -10.21 -31.87 22.99
CA SER A 66 -11.65 -31.48 23.00
C SER A 66 -12.37 -30.91 21.76
N GLY A 67 -11.76 -30.75 20.58
CA GLY A 67 -12.41 -30.24 19.35
C GLY A 67 -12.60 -31.27 18.23
N ALA A 68 -12.30 -32.55 18.49
CA ALA A 68 -11.94 -33.54 17.47
C ALA A 68 -12.92 -33.70 16.30
N LYS A 69 -14.25 -33.76 16.54
CA LYS A 69 -15.24 -33.91 15.46
C LYS A 69 -15.31 -32.67 14.56
N LEU A 70 -15.40 -31.47 15.13
CA LEU A 70 -15.56 -30.25 14.34
C LEU A 70 -14.30 -29.96 13.52
N LYS A 71 -13.12 -30.08 14.16
CA LYS A 71 -11.82 -30.01 13.46
C LYS A 71 -11.71 -31.07 12.36
N GLN A 72 -12.11 -32.32 12.59
CA GLN A 72 -12.06 -33.35 11.54
C GLN A 72 -13.03 -33.08 10.38
N HIS A 73 -14.22 -32.51 10.61
CA HIS A 73 -15.16 -32.15 9.55
C HIS A 73 -14.66 -30.95 8.73
N VAL A 74 -14.16 -29.89 9.38
CA VAL A 74 -13.60 -28.71 8.69
C VAL A 74 -12.37 -29.09 7.87
N VAL A 75 -11.44 -29.89 8.43
CA VAL A 75 -10.25 -30.36 7.72
C VAL A 75 -10.62 -31.22 6.51
N LYS A 76 -11.62 -32.11 6.62
CA LYS A 76 -12.13 -32.87 5.46
C LYS A 76 -12.72 -31.96 4.39
N ALA A 77 -13.59 -31.02 4.76
CA ALA A 77 -14.20 -30.10 3.80
C ALA A 77 -13.15 -29.24 3.07
N CYS A 78 -12.13 -28.75 3.78
CA CYS A 78 -11.00 -28.04 3.17
C CYS A 78 -10.21 -28.95 2.21
N GLN A 79 -9.90 -30.19 2.59
CA GLN A 79 -9.18 -31.15 1.75
C GLN A 79 -9.98 -31.57 0.50
N GLU A 80 -11.30 -31.70 0.62
CA GLU A 80 -12.21 -31.98 -0.49
C GLU A 80 -12.30 -30.79 -1.44
N LEU A 81 -12.39 -29.55 -0.92
CA LEU A 81 -12.35 -28.33 -1.72
C LEU A 81 -11.00 -28.12 -2.44
N GLU A 82 -9.88 -28.39 -1.78
CA GLU A 82 -8.54 -28.36 -2.39
C GLU A 82 -8.40 -29.39 -3.52
N ARG A 83 -8.97 -30.59 -3.35
CA ARG A 83 -9.04 -31.60 -4.41
C ARG A 83 -9.96 -31.19 -5.56
N LEU A 84 -11.13 -30.60 -5.30
CA LEU A 84 -12.01 -30.08 -6.36
C LEU A 84 -11.31 -28.98 -7.18
N ARG A 85 -10.61 -28.06 -6.51
CA ARG A 85 -9.77 -27.04 -7.16
C ARG A 85 -8.65 -27.66 -8.00
N LEU A 86 -7.99 -28.72 -7.50
CA LEU A 86 -6.97 -29.47 -8.24
C LEU A 86 -7.52 -30.19 -9.49
N HIS A 87 -8.67 -30.87 -9.39
CA HIS A 87 -9.31 -31.49 -10.54
C HIS A 87 -9.74 -30.45 -11.58
N LYS A 88 -10.28 -29.28 -11.16
CA LYS A 88 -10.60 -28.15 -12.05
C LYS A 88 -9.35 -27.63 -12.79
N LEU A 89 -8.23 -27.47 -12.08
CA LEU A 89 -6.94 -27.07 -12.66
C LEU A 89 -6.42 -28.07 -13.71
N LEU A 90 -6.37 -29.36 -13.36
CA LEU A 90 -5.85 -30.39 -14.27
C LEU A 90 -6.74 -30.56 -15.50
N ASN A 91 -8.06 -30.46 -15.35
CA ASN A 91 -9.00 -30.54 -16.48
C ASN A 91 -8.88 -29.34 -17.43
N GLN A 92 -8.48 -28.14 -16.96
CA GLN A 92 -8.16 -27.01 -17.85
C GLN A 92 -6.92 -27.27 -18.71
N TYR A 93 -5.88 -27.90 -18.17
CA TYR A 93 -4.72 -28.31 -18.98
C TYR A 93 -5.07 -29.45 -19.96
N LEU A 94 -5.90 -30.42 -19.57
CA LEU A 94 -6.39 -31.46 -20.48
C LEU A 94 -7.21 -30.87 -21.64
N LEU A 95 -8.03 -29.85 -21.38
CA LEU A 95 -8.77 -29.14 -22.43
C LEU A 95 -7.82 -28.51 -23.46
N LEU A 96 -6.72 -27.88 -23.02
CA LEU A 96 -5.70 -27.33 -23.93
C LEU A 96 -5.00 -28.42 -24.78
N ILE A 97 -4.78 -29.62 -24.25
CA ILE A 97 -4.24 -30.76 -25.03
C ILE A 97 -5.28 -31.25 -26.06
N SER A 98 -6.55 -31.37 -25.66
CA SER A 98 -7.62 -31.81 -26.57
C SER A 98 -7.88 -30.82 -27.72
N GLN A 99 -7.72 -29.51 -27.47
CA GLN A 99 -7.78 -28.46 -28.50
C GLN A 99 -6.64 -28.58 -29.54
N ALA A 100 -5.53 -29.25 -29.20
CA ALA A 100 -4.46 -29.58 -30.13
C ALA A 100 -4.64 -30.96 -30.80
N GLY A 101 -5.78 -31.64 -30.60
CA GLY A 101 -6.09 -32.93 -31.21
C GLY A 101 -5.36 -34.14 -30.60
N ILE A 102 -4.72 -33.99 -29.44
CA ILE A 102 -3.92 -35.03 -28.80
C ILE A 102 -4.68 -35.63 -27.60
N GLN A 103 -4.49 -36.93 -27.35
CA GLN A 103 -5.01 -37.59 -26.15
C GLN A 103 -4.14 -37.23 -24.93
N GLY A 104 -4.71 -36.50 -23.97
CA GLY A 104 -4.03 -36.06 -22.76
C GLY A 104 -4.26 -36.99 -21.55
N GLY A 105 -3.19 -37.28 -20.81
CA GLY A 105 -3.24 -37.91 -19.48
C GLY A 105 -2.94 -36.91 -18.35
N LYS A 106 -3.16 -37.32 -17.09
CA LYS A 106 -2.73 -36.53 -15.91
C LYS A 106 -2.20 -37.43 -14.79
N VAL A 107 -1.13 -37.00 -14.14
CA VAL A 107 -0.56 -37.59 -12.91
C VAL A 107 -0.37 -36.50 -11.86
N TRP A 108 -0.70 -36.82 -10.61
CA TRP A 108 -0.46 -35.92 -9.50
C TRP A 108 -0.13 -36.62 -8.19
N LEU A 109 0.53 -35.89 -7.31
CA LEU A 109 0.92 -36.31 -5.96
C LEU A 109 0.59 -35.20 -4.97
N GLU A 110 0.09 -35.58 -3.80
CA GLU A 110 -0.21 -34.67 -2.68
C GLU A 110 0.96 -34.73 -1.68
N ILE A 111 1.91 -33.79 -1.75
CA ILE A 111 3.15 -33.80 -0.93
C ILE A 111 3.68 -32.39 -0.63
N ASN A 112 4.23 -32.23 0.57
CA ASN A 112 4.64 -30.96 1.18
C ASN A 112 5.79 -30.25 0.45
N ASN A 113 6.56 -30.96 -0.40
CA ASN A 113 7.70 -30.41 -1.12
C ASN A 113 7.59 -30.75 -2.63
N VAL A 114 7.42 -29.71 -3.44
CA VAL A 114 7.16 -29.83 -4.88
C VAL A 114 8.32 -30.47 -5.63
N GLU A 115 9.56 -30.02 -5.40
CA GLU A 115 10.72 -30.54 -6.12
C GLU A 115 11.05 -32.01 -5.78
N LYS A 116 10.87 -32.45 -4.53
CA LYS A 116 10.93 -33.88 -4.17
C LYS A 116 9.77 -34.68 -4.76
N GLY A 117 8.56 -34.13 -4.76
CA GLY A 117 7.40 -34.79 -5.38
C GLY A 117 7.58 -35.03 -6.88
N ILE A 118 8.27 -34.12 -7.60
CA ILE A 118 8.62 -34.32 -9.01
C ILE A 118 9.59 -35.51 -9.14
N ILE A 119 10.63 -35.62 -8.29
CA ILE A 119 11.52 -36.80 -8.30
C ILE A 119 10.75 -38.08 -8.04
N HIS A 120 9.89 -38.09 -7.01
CA HIS A 120 9.13 -39.28 -6.63
C HIS A 120 8.19 -39.75 -7.76
N ILE A 121 7.52 -38.84 -8.46
CA ILE A 121 6.71 -39.21 -9.64
C ILE A 121 7.60 -39.77 -10.78
N ILE A 122 8.78 -39.19 -11.04
CA ILE A 122 9.71 -39.72 -12.06
C ILE A 122 10.14 -41.15 -11.75
N GLU A 123 10.53 -41.42 -10.49
CA GLU A 123 10.98 -42.73 -10.03
C GLU A 123 9.85 -43.78 -10.07
N GLN A 124 8.70 -43.48 -9.46
CA GLN A 124 7.60 -44.43 -9.32
C GLN A 124 6.81 -44.66 -10.61
N GLN A 125 6.86 -43.73 -11.57
CA GLN A 125 6.22 -43.90 -12.89
C GLN A 125 7.25 -44.21 -14.00
N ASN A 126 8.54 -44.36 -13.66
CA ASN A 126 9.65 -44.65 -14.60
C ASN A 126 9.70 -43.67 -15.80
N ILE A 127 9.59 -42.36 -15.52
CA ILE A 127 9.42 -41.33 -16.56
C ILE A 127 10.72 -41.14 -17.36
N GLN A 128 10.69 -41.59 -18.62
CA GLN A 128 11.80 -41.39 -19.57
C GLN A 128 11.86 -39.94 -20.10
N TRP A 129 10.72 -39.25 -20.25
CA TRP A 129 10.64 -37.96 -20.96
C TRP A 129 9.89 -36.88 -20.15
N LEU A 130 10.59 -35.81 -19.77
CA LEU A 130 10.01 -34.71 -18.97
C LEU A 130 10.30 -33.32 -19.57
N VAL A 131 9.27 -32.46 -19.60
CA VAL A 131 9.37 -31.02 -19.94
C VAL A 131 8.99 -30.20 -18.70
N MET A 132 9.79 -29.19 -18.35
CA MET A 132 9.51 -28.32 -17.19
C MET A 132 10.03 -26.88 -17.33
N GLY A 133 9.56 -25.97 -16.48
CA GLY A 133 9.95 -24.56 -16.48
C GLY A 133 11.37 -24.30 -15.97
N ALA A 134 12.20 -23.60 -16.75
CA ALA A 134 13.56 -23.20 -16.40
C ALA A 134 13.64 -22.01 -15.42
N ALA A 135 12.61 -21.15 -15.44
CA ALA A 135 12.43 -19.95 -14.63
C ALA A 135 10.93 -19.62 -14.54
N ALA A 136 10.55 -18.65 -13.69
CA ALA A 136 9.26 -17.98 -13.80
C ALA A 136 9.31 -16.96 -14.96
N GLU A 137 8.19 -16.78 -15.68
CA GLU A 137 8.16 -15.96 -16.91
C GLU A 137 8.53 -14.48 -16.66
N THR A 138 8.23 -13.97 -15.45
CA THR A 138 8.59 -12.62 -14.98
C THR A 138 10.09 -12.34 -14.87
N HIS A 139 10.95 -13.35 -15.03
CA HIS A 139 12.41 -13.22 -14.99
C HIS A 139 13.10 -13.58 -16.33
N TYR A 140 12.32 -13.62 -17.42
CA TYR A 140 12.83 -13.86 -18.76
C TYR A 140 13.65 -12.67 -19.30
N SER A 141 14.81 -12.96 -19.87
CA SER A 141 15.57 -12.05 -20.73
C SER A 141 16.02 -12.80 -21.98
N LYS A 142 16.27 -12.09 -23.10
CA LYS A 142 16.67 -12.71 -24.38
C LYS A 142 18.07 -13.36 -24.38
N GLN A 143 18.75 -13.43 -23.23
CA GLN A 143 20.11 -13.98 -23.04
C GLN A 143 20.15 -15.06 -21.94
N LEU A 144 19.03 -15.74 -21.70
CA LEU A 144 18.90 -16.69 -20.58
C LEU A 144 19.48 -18.07 -20.95
N SER A 145 20.78 -18.24 -20.72
CA SER A 145 21.53 -19.49 -20.97
C SER A 145 21.53 -20.48 -19.79
N GLU A 146 21.13 -20.05 -18.59
CA GLU A 146 21.17 -20.85 -17.37
C GLU A 146 19.79 -21.05 -16.71
N LEU A 147 19.62 -22.18 -16.04
CA LEU A 147 18.47 -22.45 -15.17
C LEU A 147 18.47 -21.46 -13.99
N LYS A 148 17.37 -20.71 -13.81
CA LYS A 148 17.20 -19.80 -12.66
C LYS A 148 16.29 -20.37 -11.57
N SER A 149 15.31 -21.20 -11.93
CA SER A 149 14.40 -21.85 -10.98
C SER A 149 15.15 -22.81 -10.04
N SER A 150 14.96 -22.65 -8.72
CA SER A 150 15.52 -23.57 -7.71
C SER A 150 14.99 -25.00 -7.90
N LYS A 151 13.71 -25.15 -8.24
CA LYS A 151 13.06 -26.42 -8.59
C LYS A 151 13.72 -27.05 -9.82
N ALA A 152 14.02 -26.27 -10.86
CA ALA A 152 14.72 -26.77 -12.04
C ALA A 152 16.16 -27.22 -11.74
N LYS A 153 16.90 -26.45 -10.92
CA LYS A 153 18.25 -26.84 -10.46
C LYS A 153 18.21 -28.15 -9.67
N PHE A 154 17.28 -28.28 -8.71
CA PHE A 154 17.10 -29.48 -7.90
C PHE A 154 16.74 -30.70 -8.76
N VAL A 155 15.73 -30.58 -9.63
CA VAL A 155 15.28 -31.70 -10.47
C VAL A 155 16.36 -32.14 -11.46
N ARG A 156 17.12 -31.19 -12.05
CA ARG A 156 18.29 -31.52 -12.90
C ARG A 156 19.31 -32.39 -12.16
N GLN A 157 19.56 -32.09 -10.88
CA GLN A 157 20.56 -32.77 -10.05
C GLN A 157 20.09 -34.14 -9.52
N HIS A 158 18.81 -34.27 -9.16
CA HIS A 158 18.32 -35.43 -8.39
C HIS A 158 17.44 -36.42 -9.16
N ALA A 159 16.91 -36.08 -10.34
CA ALA A 159 16.10 -37.02 -11.11
C ALA A 159 16.96 -38.18 -11.68
N PRO A 160 16.46 -39.42 -11.74
CA PRO A 160 17.17 -40.58 -12.29
C PRO A 160 17.84 -40.35 -13.65
N THR A 161 18.97 -41.03 -13.90
CA THR A 161 19.77 -40.90 -15.13
C THR A 161 19.07 -41.41 -16.40
N HIS A 162 18.00 -42.19 -16.26
CA HIS A 162 17.14 -42.64 -17.36
C HIS A 162 16.13 -41.57 -17.84
N CYS A 163 15.98 -40.46 -17.11
CA CYS A 163 15.00 -39.43 -17.42
C CYS A 163 15.66 -38.28 -18.21
N GLN A 164 15.30 -38.14 -19.49
CA GLN A 164 15.66 -36.98 -20.30
C GLN A 164 14.75 -35.80 -19.97
N ILE A 165 15.37 -34.65 -19.66
CA ILE A 165 14.63 -33.46 -19.19
C ILE A 165 14.92 -32.25 -20.07
N TRP A 166 13.87 -31.64 -20.61
CA TRP A 166 13.92 -30.36 -21.32
C TRP A 166 13.41 -29.23 -20.42
N PHE A 167 14.21 -28.17 -20.30
CA PHE A 167 13.91 -27.00 -19.49
C PHE A 167 13.57 -25.82 -20.39
N THR A 168 12.35 -25.30 -20.30
CA THR A 168 11.82 -24.26 -21.20
C THR A 168 11.47 -22.97 -20.48
N CYS A 169 11.48 -21.83 -21.18
CA CYS A 169 10.94 -20.56 -20.68
C CYS A 169 10.37 -19.74 -21.85
N SER A 170 9.19 -19.13 -21.68
CA SER A 170 8.56 -18.26 -22.70
C SER A 170 8.43 -18.88 -24.10
N GLY A 171 8.26 -20.20 -24.20
CA GLY A 171 8.18 -20.94 -25.46
C GLY A 171 9.53 -21.27 -26.12
N CYS A 172 10.67 -20.99 -25.46
CA CYS A 172 12.02 -21.35 -25.90
C CYS A 172 12.60 -22.50 -25.06
N LEU A 173 13.44 -23.34 -25.68
CA LEU A 173 14.29 -24.30 -24.97
C LEU A 173 15.50 -23.57 -24.37
N ILE A 174 15.79 -23.80 -23.10
CA ILE A 174 16.87 -23.15 -22.34
C ILE A 174 18.01 -24.14 -22.07
N HIS A 175 17.68 -25.38 -21.72
CA HIS A 175 18.65 -26.42 -21.36
C HIS A 175 18.04 -27.81 -21.54
N THR A 176 18.87 -28.79 -21.88
CA THR A 176 18.49 -30.21 -21.95
C THR A 176 19.44 -31.02 -21.08
N ARG A 177 18.89 -31.96 -20.30
CA ARG A 177 19.64 -33.01 -19.62
C ARG A 177 19.40 -34.33 -20.34
N SER A 178 20.37 -34.76 -21.14
CA SER A 178 20.35 -36.03 -21.86
C SER A 178 20.46 -37.23 -20.90
N MET A 179 20.02 -38.40 -21.37
CA MET A 179 20.27 -39.67 -20.69
C MET A 179 21.74 -40.08 -20.79
N ASN A 180 22.27 -40.68 -19.72
CA ASN A 180 23.62 -41.29 -19.74
C ASN A 180 23.55 -42.73 -20.28
N ASN A 181 23.49 -42.88 -21.61
CA ASN A 181 23.58 -44.20 -22.25
C ASN A 181 25.02 -44.75 -22.17
N SER A 182 25.26 -45.64 -21.21
CA SER A 182 26.41 -46.57 -21.24
C SER A 182 26.11 -47.86 -22.01
N LEU A 183 24.90 -48.01 -22.56
CA LEU A 183 24.45 -49.13 -23.41
C LEU A 183 23.55 -48.59 -24.53
N LEU A 184 23.67 -49.17 -25.73
CA LEU A 184 22.89 -48.90 -26.95
C LEU A 184 23.01 -47.44 -27.47
N SER A 185 23.65 -47.15 -28.61
CA SER A 185 24.23 -48.00 -29.68
C SER A 185 23.25 -48.86 -30.51
N SER A 186 22.07 -48.31 -30.83
CA SER A 186 21.29 -48.61 -32.06
C SER A 186 20.20 -47.56 -32.25
N MET A 187 19.84 -47.25 -33.50
CA MET A 187 18.85 -46.26 -33.95
C MET A 187 19.29 -44.78 -33.93
N GLU A 188 20.28 -44.45 -34.75
CA GLU A 188 20.33 -43.12 -35.37
C GLU A 188 19.29 -43.04 -36.50
N SER A 189 18.33 -42.10 -36.41
CA SER A 189 17.75 -41.38 -37.56
C SER A 189 16.64 -40.42 -37.12
N LEU A 190 16.83 -39.11 -37.33
CA LEU A 190 15.82 -38.16 -37.88
C LEU A 190 16.38 -36.72 -37.94
N SER A 191 17.11 -36.44 -39.02
CA SER A 191 17.23 -35.16 -39.74
C SER A 191 17.04 -33.83 -38.98
N SER A 192 18.14 -33.08 -38.85
CA SER A 192 18.11 -31.61 -38.83
C SER A 192 17.77 -31.03 -40.23
N PRO A 193 17.01 -29.94 -40.34
CA PRO A 193 17.02 -29.08 -41.53
C PRO A 193 18.37 -28.34 -41.65
N GLU A 194 18.81 -28.09 -42.88
CA GLU A 194 20.15 -27.54 -43.16
C GLU A 194 20.22 -26.00 -43.13
N ASP A 195 21.44 -25.50 -42.95
CA ASP A 195 21.82 -24.10 -43.21
C ASP A 195 21.80 -23.80 -44.72
N ASN A 196 21.57 -22.55 -45.10
CA ASN A 196 21.60 -22.13 -46.51
C ASN A 196 22.01 -20.64 -46.61
N GLY A 197 23.31 -20.41 -46.78
CA GLY A 197 23.93 -19.08 -46.64
C GLY A 197 23.99 -18.24 -47.92
N GLY A 198 24.67 -17.08 -47.83
CA GLY A 198 24.90 -16.19 -48.95
C GLY A 198 25.85 -15.02 -48.64
N THR A 199 27.12 -15.14 -49.02
CA THR A 199 28.17 -14.13 -48.79
C THR A 199 28.38 -13.18 -49.98
N LYS A 200 28.52 -11.87 -49.69
CA LYS A 200 29.35 -10.86 -50.41
C LYS A 200 29.38 -9.57 -49.57
N LEU A 201 30.53 -9.07 -49.12
CA LEU A 201 31.61 -8.33 -49.81
C LEU A 201 31.21 -6.91 -50.27
N LEU A 202 31.75 -5.88 -49.59
CA LEU A 202 32.63 -4.85 -50.17
C LEU A 202 33.10 -3.80 -49.12
N ASN A 203 34.42 -3.55 -49.11
CA ASN A 203 35.23 -2.35 -48.73
C ASN A 203 34.89 -1.50 -47.47
N HIS A 204 35.84 -1.23 -46.56
CA HIS A 204 37.10 -0.43 -46.65
C HIS A 204 36.94 1.10 -46.76
N VAL A 205 37.16 1.79 -45.64
CA VAL A 205 38.06 2.94 -45.33
C VAL A 205 38.04 2.97 -43.78
N ASP A 206 39.11 2.73 -43.00
CA ASP A 206 40.49 3.27 -42.96
C ASP A 206 40.59 4.62 -42.21
N ASP A 207 41.80 4.95 -41.71
CA ASP A 207 42.13 5.82 -40.56
C ASP A 207 41.68 5.28 -39.17
N GLY A 208 42.56 5.14 -38.16
CA GLY A 208 44.03 5.23 -38.19
C GLY A 208 44.69 5.29 -36.79
N TYR A 209 45.73 4.46 -36.57
CA TYR A 209 46.78 4.52 -35.54
C TYR A 209 46.37 4.60 -34.04
N GLU A 210 46.47 3.51 -33.27
CA GLU A 210 47.68 2.93 -32.60
C GLU A 210 47.99 3.61 -31.23
N ASP A 211 48.14 2.91 -30.10
CA ASP A 211 49.16 1.91 -29.68
C ASP A 211 50.59 2.52 -29.55
N LEU A 212 51.40 2.37 -28.48
CA LEU A 212 51.24 1.84 -27.09
C LEU A 212 51.95 2.83 -26.08
N ASN A 213 52.63 2.56 -24.94
CA ASN A 213 53.01 1.33 -24.19
C ASN A 213 53.50 1.59 -22.74
N ILE A 214 53.36 0.55 -21.87
CA ILE A 214 54.24 0.17 -20.73
C ILE A 214 54.41 1.05 -19.45
N LEU A 215 54.84 0.36 -18.39
CA LEU A 215 55.15 0.64 -16.96
C LEU A 215 56.08 1.87 -16.71
N GLU A 216 56.34 2.38 -15.48
CA GLU A 216 56.53 1.71 -14.17
C GLU A 216 56.27 2.62 -12.91
N ASP A 217 56.82 2.26 -11.74
CA ASP A 217 56.20 2.29 -10.39
C ASP A 217 56.55 3.49 -9.44
N ALA A 218 55.98 3.45 -8.22
CA ALA A 218 56.32 4.19 -6.98
C ALA A 218 55.83 5.66 -6.82
N SER A 219 55.61 6.22 -5.61
CA SER A 219 55.96 5.83 -4.22
C SER A 219 54.84 6.05 -3.17
N ARG A 220 55.02 5.47 -1.97
CA ARG A 220 54.14 5.58 -0.78
C ARG A 220 54.37 6.87 0.02
N SER A 221 53.37 7.27 0.82
CA SER A 221 53.61 7.81 2.17
C SER A 221 52.46 7.46 3.12
N ALA A 222 52.69 7.46 4.43
CA ALA A 222 51.74 7.01 5.44
C ALA A 222 51.79 7.87 6.72
N ASN A 223 50.62 8.25 7.23
CA ASN A 223 50.48 8.90 8.54
C ASN A 223 50.06 7.87 9.59
N LYS A 224 50.80 7.78 10.70
CA LYS A 224 50.39 7.01 11.88
C LYS A 224 50.76 7.73 13.17
N ILE A 225 49.78 7.85 14.06
CA ILE A 225 49.89 8.52 15.36
C ILE A 225 50.65 7.62 16.35
N VAL A 226 51.52 8.21 17.16
CA VAL A 226 51.96 7.66 18.46
C VAL A 226 51.88 8.80 19.49
N LYS A 227 51.43 8.48 20.71
CA LYS A 227 51.20 9.41 21.82
C LYS A 227 51.99 8.93 23.04
N VAL A 228 52.77 9.81 23.67
CA VAL A 228 53.38 9.60 24.99
C VAL A 228 53.29 10.91 25.78
N GLU A 229 52.88 10.82 27.03
CA GLU A 229 52.85 11.90 28.03
C GLU A 229 53.93 11.61 29.10
N ILE A 230 54.40 12.63 29.84
CA ILE A 230 54.55 12.65 31.32
C ILE A 230 55.35 13.89 31.82
N THR A 231 54.81 14.49 32.87
CA THR A 231 55.22 15.58 33.81
C THR A 231 56.69 16.02 33.97
N GLY A 232 56.94 17.28 34.40
CA GLY A 232 58.22 17.67 35.04
C GLY A 232 58.53 19.15 35.32
N ASP A 233 57.78 19.81 36.22
CA ASP A 233 58.17 20.84 37.23
C ASP A 233 59.30 21.93 37.07
N TYR A 234 58.94 23.13 37.53
CA TYR A 234 59.71 24.20 38.26
C TYR A 234 60.97 24.93 37.69
N SER A 235 60.76 26.26 37.54
CA SER A 235 61.61 27.38 38.03
C SER A 235 62.81 27.94 37.23
N PRO A 236 63.16 29.25 37.40
CA PRO A 236 64.20 29.96 36.62
C PRO A 236 65.47 30.36 37.43
N LEU A 237 66.56 30.84 36.77
CA LEU A 237 67.41 31.99 37.21
C LEU A 237 68.63 32.32 36.29
N HIS A 238 68.83 33.63 36.07
CA HIS A 238 70.09 34.41 35.99
C HIS A 238 71.51 33.84 35.61
N SER A 239 72.10 34.46 34.56
CA SER A 239 73.29 35.37 34.62
C SER A 239 74.70 34.97 34.08
N LYS A 240 75.44 36.05 33.69
CA LYS A 240 76.92 36.32 33.76
C LYS A 240 77.94 35.79 32.73
N ASN A 241 78.71 36.75 32.19
CA ASN A 241 80.20 36.76 32.03
C ASN A 241 80.85 35.80 30.99
N LYS A 242 82.11 35.93 30.52
CA LYS A 242 83.15 37.01 30.42
C LYS A 242 84.27 36.51 29.45
N HIS A 243 85.06 37.40 28.82
CA HIS A 243 86.55 37.53 28.97
C HIS A 243 87.28 38.31 27.84
N GLU A 244 88.60 38.48 28.01
CA GLU A 244 89.50 39.49 27.39
C GLU A 244 90.80 38.81 26.84
N ALA A 245 91.87 39.61 26.59
CA ALA A 245 93.29 39.25 26.30
C ALA A 245 93.69 39.00 24.82
N HIS A 246 94.90 39.33 24.33
CA HIS A 246 95.98 40.22 24.81
C HIS A 246 96.92 40.69 23.64
N LEU A 247 98.03 41.39 23.95
CA LEU A 247 98.94 42.13 23.03
C LEU A 247 100.35 41.47 22.93
N HIS A 248 101.17 41.71 21.88
CA HIS A 248 102.66 41.79 21.95
C HIS A 248 103.36 42.36 20.65
N ARG A 249 104.71 42.44 20.60
CA ARG A 249 105.54 43.40 19.80
C ARG A 249 107.01 42.95 19.56
N ALA A 250 107.64 43.21 18.38
CA ALA A 250 109.11 43.08 18.10
C ALA A 250 109.61 43.82 16.79
N THR A 251 110.91 43.74 16.43
CA THR A 251 111.68 44.87 15.80
C THR A 251 112.90 44.50 14.87
N SER A 252 113.40 45.46 14.03
CA SER A 252 114.83 45.76 13.63
C SER A 252 115.55 45.25 12.32
N GLN A 253 115.78 46.18 11.35
CA GLN A 253 117.01 46.67 10.61
C GLN A 253 118.16 45.80 9.94
N PRO A 254 119.04 46.37 9.05
CA PRO A 254 119.80 45.67 7.96
C PRO A 254 121.34 45.94 7.80
N LEU A 255 121.95 45.46 6.68
CA LEU A 255 123.27 45.78 6.04
C LEU A 255 123.10 45.78 4.47
N LEU A 256 123.94 46.27 3.53
CA LEU A 256 125.39 46.54 3.35
C LEU A 256 126.24 45.31 2.87
N GLU A 257 127.27 45.39 1.98
CA GLU A 257 128.08 46.53 1.46
C GLU A 257 128.69 46.36 0.01
N GLU A 258 129.63 47.26 -0.38
CA GLU A 258 130.23 47.69 -1.68
C GLU A 258 131.33 46.84 -2.45
N GLY A 259 131.83 47.40 -3.59
CA GLY A 259 133.10 47.07 -4.31
C GLY A 259 132.94 46.97 -5.86
N SER A 260 133.50 47.77 -6.79
CA SER A 260 134.73 48.58 -6.97
C SER A 260 135.93 47.87 -7.64
N PHE A 261 136.30 48.25 -8.88
CA PHE A 261 137.62 48.84 -9.24
C PHE A 261 137.72 49.34 -10.71
N HIS A 262 138.75 50.14 -11.02
CA HIS A 262 138.84 51.04 -12.20
C HIS A 262 139.38 50.46 -13.52
N ARG A 263 139.05 51.15 -14.64
CA ARG A 263 140.08 51.74 -15.53
C ARG A 263 139.63 53.01 -16.29
N LYS A 264 140.14 54.17 -15.83
CA LYS A 264 140.06 55.54 -16.42
C LYS A 264 138.66 56.15 -16.56
N ALA A 265 138.58 57.49 -16.48
CA ALA A 265 137.38 58.22 -16.06
C ALA A 265 137.16 59.54 -16.83
N SER A 266 135.99 60.17 -16.62
CA SER A 266 135.66 61.52 -17.12
C SER A 266 134.84 62.34 -16.10
N SER A 267 135.41 63.47 -15.67
CA SER A 267 134.85 64.70 -15.09
C SER A 267 133.70 64.79 -14.05
N ASP A 268 132.72 63.88 -13.95
CA ASP A 268 131.34 64.31 -13.63
C ASP A 268 130.85 64.16 -12.16
N GLU A 269 131.65 63.62 -11.23
CA GLU A 269 131.08 63.03 -9.99
C GLU A 269 131.00 63.94 -8.75
N ARG A 270 131.67 65.09 -8.71
CA ARG A 270 131.98 65.78 -7.43
C ARG A 270 130.83 66.56 -6.78
N SER A 271 129.72 66.80 -7.48
CA SER A 271 128.63 67.70 -7.02
C SER A 271 127.61 67.06 -6.06
N ARG A 272 127.74 65.77 -5.71
CA ARG A 272 126.62 64.98 -5.12
C ARG A 272 126.57 64.95 -3.59
N LEU A 273 127.61 65.38 -2.87
CA LEU A 273 127.76 65.06 -1.44
C LEU A 273 127.09 66.04 -0.46
N GLU A 274 127.23 67.35 -0.66
CA GLU A 274 126.76 68.36 0.31
C GLU A 274 125.24 68.36 0.52
N HIS A 275 124.48 67.90 -0.48
CA HIS A 275 123.02 67.79 -0.42
C HIS A 275 122.52 66.95 0.76
N ALA A 276 123.24 65.85 1.05
CA ALA A 276 122.75 64.79 1.94
C ALA A 276 122.61 65.20 3.42
N MET A 277 123.35 66.20 3.90
CA MET A 277 123.30 66.61 5.31
C MET A 277 122.09 67.48 5.63
N MET A 278 121.67 68.37 4.74
CA MET A 278 120.50 69.23 4.96
C MET A 278 119.19 68.44 4.96
N ASP A 279 119.14 67.31 4.25
CA ASP A 279 118.01 66.38 4.23
C ASP A 279 117.76 65.71 5.60
N ALA A 280 118.81 65.55 6.43
CA ALA A 280 118.75 64.81 7.69
C ALA A 280 117.99 65.55 8.82
N GLU A 281 118.34 66.80 9.13
CA GLU A 281 117.66 67.52 10.23
C GLU A 281 116.22 67.90 9.84
N ASN A 282 116.00 68.25 8.56
CA ASN A 282 114.67 68.37 7.99
C ASN A 282 113.83 67.08 8.16
N SER A 283 114.45 65.91 8.25
CA SER A 283 113.73 64.65 8.50
C SER A 283 113.24 64.50 9.95
N LYS A 284 113.92 65.06 10.96
CA LYS A 284 113.46 65.01 12.36
C LYS A 284 112.22 65.86 12.60
N GLN A 285 112.21 67.11 12.12
CA GLN A 285 111.05 67.99 12.25
C GLN A 285 109.83 67.39 11.52
N ARG A 286 110.02 66.85 10.32
CA ARG A 286 109.00 66.07 9.59
C ARG A 286 108.46 64.89 10.40
N ALA A 287 109.29 64.20 11.18
CA ALA A 287 108.87 63.07 12.00
C ALA A 287 108.07 63.46 13.26
N PHE A 288 108.42 64.57 13.93
CA PHE A 288 107.64 65.09 15.07
C PHE A 288 106.28 65.62 14.60
N GLU A 289 106.26 66.48 13.58
CA GLU A 289 105.00 66.95 12.99
C GLU A 289 104.14 65.81 12.46
N GLY A 290 104.75 64.83 11.79
CA GLY A 290 104.07 63.62 11.31
C GLY A 290 103.46 62.79 12.44
N SER A 291 103.96 62.92 13.68
CA SER A 291 103.43 62.21 14.84
C SER A 291 102.33 62.98 15.57
N VAL A 292 102.43 64.33 15.64
CA VAL A 292 101.30 65.17 16.07
C VAL A 292 100.12 65.09 15.09
N LYS A 293 100.40 65.05 13.78
CA LYS A 293 99.40 64.82 12.72
C LYS A 293 98.75 63.44 12.87
N ARG A 294 99.52 62.40 13.22
CA ARG A 294 99.01 61.04 13.47
C ARG A 294 98.10 60.97 14.71
N TRP A 295 98.50 61.57 15.83
CA TRP A 295 97.70 61.55 17.06
C TRP A 295 96.34 62.25 16.88
N ARG A 296 96.30 63.40 16.17
CA ARG A 296 95.01 64.04 15.81
C ARG A 296 94.17 63.13 14.92
N ALA A 297 94.76 62.51 13.90
CA ALA A 297 94.05 61.56 13.04
C ALA A 297 93.53 60.32 13.80
N GLU A 298 94.19 59.89 14.88
CA GLU A 298 93.71 58.83 15.78
C GLU A 298 92.54 59.31 16.66
N GLU A 299 92.56 60.55 17.15
CA GLU A 299 91.44 61.17 17.88
C GLU A 299 90.22 61.41 16.97
N ASP A 300 90.44 62.00 15.78
CA ASP A 300 89.44 62.20 14.72
C ASP A 300 88.81 60.86 14.29
N ALA A 301 89.63 59.79 14.17
CA ALA A 301 89.14 58.45 13.82
C ALA A 301 88.30 57.83 14.95
N MET A 302 88.70 57.99 16.21
CA MET A 302 87.88 57.51 17.35
C MET A 302 86.55 58.27 17.46
N GLU A 303 86.53 59.57 17.19
CA GLU A 303 85.26 60.32 17.17
C GLU A 303 84.39 59.94 15.96
N ALA A 304 84.99 59.73 14.78
CA ALA A 304 84.28 59.20 13.62
C ALA A 304 83.66 57.81 13.90
N ILE A 305 84.35 56.93 14.64
CA ILE A 305 83.81 55.64 15.09
C ILE A 305 82.63 55.84 16.06
N ARG A 306 82.75 56.72 17.07
CA ARG A 306 81.66 57.02 18.01
C ARG A 306 80.42 57.57 17.28
N MET A 307 80.61 58.50 16.35
CA MET A 307 79.54 59.07 15.54
C MET A 307 78.92 58.04 14.58
N ALA A 308 79.72 57.14 14.01
CA ALA A 308 79.22 56.02 13.21
C ALA A 308 78.39 55.03 14.04
N GLU A 309 78.81 54.69 15.26
CA GLU A 309 78.02 53.84 16.17
C GLU A 309 76.68 54.46 16.57
N VAL A 310 76.66 55.76 16.90
CA VAL A 310 75.41 56.47 17.24
C VAL A 310 74.48 56.55 16.04
N SER A 311 75.04 56.87 14.85
CA SER A 311 74.29 56.89 13.59
C SER A 311 73.72 55.51 13.24
N TYR A 312 74.49 54.44 13.43
CA TYR A 312 74.04 53.06 13.22
C TYR A 312 72.90 52.67 14.17
N LYS A 313 73.03 52.98 15.47
CA LYS A 313 71.98 52.72 16.48
C LYS A 313 70.67 53.43 16.12
N LEU A 314 70.74 54.73 15.79
CA LEU A 314 69.57 55.53 15.38
C LEU A 314 68.96 55.05 14.05
N SER A 315 69.79 54.60 13.10
CA SER A 315 69.33 54.07 11.82
C SER A 315 68.62 52.72 11.99
N LYS A 316 69.15 51.85 12.85
CA LYS A 316 68.53 50.57 13.19
C LYS A 316 67.18 50.75 13.88
N GLU A 317 67.10 51.64 14.87
CA GLU A 317 65.84 51.93 15.57
C GLU A 317 64.75 52.44 14.61
N LYS A 318 65.09 53.33 13.67
CA LYS A 318 64.18 53.81 12.63
C LYS A 318 63.71 52.69 11.70
N GLU A 319 64.59 51.76 11.35
CA GLU A 319 64.27 50.63 10.48
C GLU A 319 63.41 49.57 11.20
N ASP A 320 63.62 49.34 12.49
CA ASP A 320 62.79 48.44 13.27
C ASP A 320 61.39 49.07 13.54
N GLN A 321 61.30 50.37 13.85
CA GLN A 321 60.03 51.11 13.89
C GLN A 321 59.31 51.16 12.52
N ARG A 322 60.03 51.08 11.40
CA ARG A 322 59.45 51.03 10.06
C ARG A 322 58.78 49.67 9.82
N LYS A 323 59.46 48.57 10.15
CA LYS A 323 58.91 47.21 10.03
C LYS A 323 57.66 47.02 10.86
N GLU A 324 57.64 47.50 12.11
CA GLU A 324 56.44 47.46 12.97
C GLU A 324 55.25 48.17 12.31
N LYS A 325 55.45 49.37 11.76
CA LYS A 325 54.40 50.13 11.05
C LYS A 325 53.97 49.44 9.75
N GLU A 326 54.87 48.76 9.06
CA GLU A 326 54.57 48.00 7.84
C GLU A 326 53.80 46.69 8.14
N GLU A 327 54.09 46.03 9.27
CA GLU A 327 53.33 44.89 9.79
C GLU A 327 51.92 45.29 10.27
N ILE A 328 51.78 46.45 10.92
CA ILE A 328 50.46 47.01 11.26
C ILE A 328 49.68 47.38 10.00
N LEU A 329 50.32 48.03 9.02
CA LEU A 329 49.68 48.44 7.77
C LEU A 329 49.24 47.25 6.91
N THR A 330 49.99 46.15 6.89
CA THR A 330 49.60 44.91 6.19
C THR A 330 48.40 44.25 6.87
N LYS A 331 48.41 44.07 8.19
CA LYS A 331 47.25 43.58 8.95
C LYS A 331 45.98 44.43 8.75
N GLN A 332 46.12 45.76 8.70
CA GLN A 332 45.00 46.67 8.40
C GLN A 332 44.47 46.50 6.97
N LYS A 333 45.35 46.34 5.98
CA LYS A 333 44.95 46.08 4.58
C LYS A 333 44.18 44.77 4.44
N GLU A 334 44.64 43.71 5.09
CA GLU A 334 43.92 42.43 5.08
C GLU A 334 42.53 42.54 5.71
N GLU A 335 42.39 43.25 6.82
CA GLU A 335 41.10 43.41 7.50
C GLU A 335 40.12 44.23 6.64
N ILE A 336 40.61 45.30 5.99
CA ILE A 336 39.82 46.06 5.01
C ILE A 336 39.37 45.14 3.85
N GLU A 337 40.23 44.25 3.36
CA GLU A 337 39.84 43.33 2.28
C GLU A 337 38.83 42.26 2.73
N ARG A 338 38.98 41.71 3.93
CA ARG A 338 37.97 40.82 4.56
C ARG A 338 36.62 41.52 4.67
N LEU A 339 36.59 42.77 5.13
CA LEU A 339 35.38 43.56 5.29
C LEU A 339 34.72 43.91 3.94
N LYS A 340 35.49 44.22 2.88
CA LYS A 340 34.94 44.37 1.51
C LYS A 340 34.24 43.10 1.02
N ILE A 341 34.89 41.94 1.14
CA ILE A 341 34.33 40.65 0.69
C ILE A 341 33.02 40.35 1.42
N GLN A 342 32.96 40.64 2.73
CA GLN A 342 31.73 40.50 3.52
C GLN A 342 30.65 41.52 3.13
N HIS A 343 31.01 42.77 2.83
CA HIS A 343 30.11 43.82 2.35
C HIS A 343 29.48 43.45 1.00
N ASP A 344 30.27 43.00 0.04
CA ASP A 344 29.80 42.66 -1.31
C ASP A 344 28.93 41.38 -1.31
N LEU A 345 29.23 40.43 -0.41
CA LEU A 345 28.36 39.29 -0.13
C LEU A 345 27.03 39.74 0.52
N CYS A 346 27.05 40.79 1.35
CA CYS A 346 25.84 41.38 1.93
C CYS A 346 24.98 42.07 0.86
N LEU A 347 25.58 42.89 -0.02
CA LEU A 347 24.88 43.53 -1.13
C LEU A 347 24.18 42.52 -2.04
N LYS A 348 24.87 41.44 -2.44
CA LYS A 348 24.29 40.38 -3.27
C LYS A 348 23.09 39.71 -2.59
N LYS A 349 23.17 39.43 -1.28
CA LYS A 349 22.03 38.90 -0.50
C LYS A 349 20.87 39.90 -0.45
N LEU A 350 21.15 41.19 -0.32
CA LEU A 350 20.14 42.25 -0.26
C LEU A 350 19.39 42.37 -1.60
N GLN A 351 20.11 42.33 -2.73
CA GLN A 351 19.52 42.27 -4.07
C GLN A 351 18.60 41.05 -4.24
N MET A 352 19.08 39.84 -3.90
CA MET A 352 18.25 38.62 -3.97
C MET A 352 17.00 38.67 -3.07
N ILE A 353 17.03 39.43 -1.98
CA ILE A 353 15.87 39.66 -1.11
C ILE A 353 14.90 40.67 -1.75
N GLN A 354 15.41 41.72 -2.38
CA GLN A 354 14.59 42.70 -3.11
C GLN A 354 13.88 42.09 -4.33
N GLU A 355 14.57 41.26 -5.11
CA GLU A 355 13.97 40.51 -6.23
C GLU A 355 12.84 39.59 -5.75
N LYS A 356 13.09 38.81 -4.69
CA LYS A 356 12.07 37.94 -4.09
C LYS A 356 10.89 38.73 -3.51
N LYS A 357 11.14 39.90 -2.91
CA LYS A 357 10.09 40.78 -2.42
C LYS A 357 9.17 41.21 -3.57
N LEU A 358 9.74 41.68 -4.68
CA LEU A 358 8.96 42.13 -5.85
C LEU A 358 8.11 41.00 -6.45
N VAL A 359 8.65 39.79 -6.56
CA VAL A 359 7.88 38.61 -7.03
C VAL A 359 6.72 38.27 -6.10
N LEU A 360 6.94 38.29 -4.78
CA LEU A 360 5.88 38.06 -3.79
C LEU A 360 4.82 39.18 -3.80
N GLU A 361 5.22 40.44 -4.00
CA GLU A 361 4.28 41.56 -4.13
C GLU A 361 3.40 41.44 -5.39
N SER A 362 3.93 40.92 -6.51
CA SER A 362 3.12 40.58 -7.71
C SER A 362 2.11 39.46 -7.40
N GLN A 363 2.57 38.35 -6.81
CA GLN A 363 1.70 37.22 -6.48
C GLN A 363 0.58 37.60 -5.50
N ILE A 364 0.84 38.52 -4.56
CA ILE A 364 -0.18 39.05 -3.65
C ILE A 364 -1.20 39.93 -4.39
N THR A 365 -0.78 40.77 -5.35
CA THR A 365 -1.73 41.60 -6.12
C THR A 365 -2.56 40.77 -7.10
N GLU A 366 -1.95 39.79 -7.77
CA GLU A 366 -2.64 38.80 -8.62
C GLU A 366 -3.68 38.00 -7.82
N SER A 367 -3.30 37.45 -6.66
CA SER A 367 -4.23 36.71 -5.79
C SER A 367 -5.34 37.60 -5.20
N SER A 368 -5.07 38.89 -4.97
CA SER A 368 -6.06 39.87 -4.49
C SER A 368 -7.07 40.22 -5.59
N TYR A 369 -6.63 40.34 -6.85
CA TYR A 369 -7.52 40.53 -7.99
C TYR A 369 -8.43 39.31 -8.23
N ALA A 370 -7.85 38.10 -8.23
CA ALA A 370 -8.62 36.87 -8.37
C ALA A 370 -9.63 36.65 -7.22
N GLY A 371 -9.29 37.09 -6.00
CA GLY A 371 -10.21 37.08 -4.85
C GLY A 371 -11.45 37.96 -5.09
N LYS A 372 -11.27 39.18 -5.62
CA LYS A 372 -12.38 40.07 -5.97
C LYS A 372 -13.22 39.54 -7.13
N GLU A 373 -12.59 38.99 -8.17
CA GLU A 373 -13.32 38.38 -9.29
C GLU A 373 -14.21 37.21 -8.84
N LEU A 374 -13.79 36.48 -7.79
CA LEU A 374 -14.61 35.45 -7.15
C LEU A 374 -15.72 36.04 -6.27
N GLU A 375 -15.46 37.11 -5.54
CA GLU A 375 -16.44 37.84 -4.73
C GLU A 375 -17.59 38.40 -5.59
N ASP A 376 -17.26 39.07 -6.71
CA ASP A 376 -18.23 39.58 -7.69
C ASP A 376 -19.09 38.48 -8.31
N LYS A 377 -18.51 37.29 -8.56
CA LYS A 377 -19.24 36.10 -9.06
C LYS A 377 -20.15 35.50 -7.99
N ILE A 378 -19.75 35.51 -6.72
CA ILE A 378 -20.59 35.08 -5.61
C ILE A 378 -21.79 36.02 -5.45
N ILE A 379 -21.58 37.34 -5.55
CA ILE A 379 -22.67 38.33 -5.50
C ILE A 379 -23.68 38.08 -6.62
N GLN A 380 -23.22 37.95 -7.88
CA GLN A 380 -24.10 37.64 -9.02
C GLN A 380 -24.86 36.32 -8.86
N ALA A 381 -24.21 35.28 -8.32
CA ALA A 381 -24.86 34.00 -8.04
C ALA A 381 -25.93 34.11 -6.94
N VAL A 382 -25.71 34.93 -5.91
CA VAL A 382 -26.69 35.18 -4.84
C VAL A 382 -27.89 35.99 -5.36
N GLU A 383 -27.66 37.02 -6.19
CA GLU A 383 -28.74 37.78 -6.84
C GLU A 383 -29.61 36.88 -7.75
N LEU A 384 -28.97 35.97 -8.51
CA LEU A 384 -29.66 34.98 -9.34
C LEU A 384 -30.46 33.95 -8.50
N LEU A 385 -29.94 33.53 -7.34
CA LEU A 385 -30.69 32.68 -6.41
C LEU A 385 -31.88 33.40 -5.78
N ILE A 386 -31.78 34.71 -5.53
CA ILE A 386 -32.89 35.53 -5.04
C ILE A 386 -33.98 35.66 -6.12
N SER A 387 -33.61 35.86 -7.39
CA SER A 387 -34.60 35.95 -8.48
C SER A 387 -35.29 34.62 -8.78
N PHE A 388 -34.56 33.50 -8.77
CA PHE A 388 -35.16 32.15 -8.87
C PHE A 388 -36.06 31.83 -7.67
N ARG A 389 -35.69 32.24 -6.44
CA ARG A 389 -36.55 32.10 -5.27
C ARG A 389 -37.86 32.88 -5.45
N LYS A 390 -37.80 34.11 -5.95
CA LYS A 390 -38.99 34.92 -6.24
C LYS A 390 -39.89 34.25 -7.29
N GLN A 391 -39.33 33.77 -8.40
CA GLN A 391 -40.09 33.03 -9.42
C GLN A 391 -40.73 31.75 -8.88
N ARG A 392 -40.01 31.00 -8.05
CA ARG A 392 -40.55 29.81 -7.37
C ARG A 392 -41.72 30.19 -6.47
N ASP A 393 -41.57 31.22 -5.65
CA ASP A 393 -42.58 31.64 -4.68
C ASP A 393 -43.82 32.22 -5.40
N GLU A 394 -43.65 32.83 -6.59
CA GLU A 394 -44.73 33.21 -7.52
C GLU A 394 -45.46 31.99 -8.11
N MET A 395 -44.73 31.02 -8.69
CA MET A 395 -45.30 29.76 -9.20
C MET A 395 -45.98 28.92 -8.10
N GLN A 396 -45.50 29.01 -6.86
CA GLN A 396 -46.11 28.34 -5.71
C GLN A 396 -47.52 28.90 -5.43
N ILE A 397 -47.70 30.23 -5.53
CA ILE A 397 -49.00 30.89 -5.39
C ILE A 397 -49.94 30.49 -6.53
N GLU A 398 -49.47 30.53 -7.78
CA GLU A 398 -50.26 30.09 -8.94
C GLU A 398 -50.70 28.62 -8.83
N ARG A 399 -49.77 27.74 -8.41
CA ARG A 399 -50.06 26.33 -8.13
C ARG A 399 -51.12 26.18 -7.06
N ASP A 400 -50.99 26.90 -5.94
CA ASP A 400 -51.91 26.75 -4.81
C ASP A 400 -53.30 27.33 -5.10
N ASP A 401 -53.41 28.36 -5.93
CA ASP A 401 -54.70 28.84 -6.45
C ASP A 401 -55.29 27.87 -7.51
N ALA A 402 -54.48 27.30 -8.40
CA ALA A 402 -54.93 26.24 -9.30
C ALA A 402 -55.40 24.98 -8.54
N VAL A 403 -54.75 24.62 -7.43
CA VAL A 403 -55.16 23.52 -6.54
C VAL A 403 -56.45 23.86 -5.78
N LYS A 404 -56.68 25.12 -5.38
CA LYS A 404 -57.99 25.56 -4.85
C LYS A 404 -59.09 25.41 -5.92
N GLU A 405 -58.78 25.76 -7.18
CA GLU A 405 -59.72 25.64 -8.29
C GLU A 405 -60.05 24.19 -8.65
N VAL A 406 -59.04 23.33 -8.77
CA VAL A 406 -59.21 21.88 -8.97
C VAL A 406 -59.99 21.25 -7.82
N ASN A 407 -59.79 21.70 -6.57
CA ASN A 407 -60.58 21.21 -5.43
C ASN A 407 -62.02 21.79 -5.39
N ARG A 408 -62.28 22.98 -5.96
CA ARG A 408 -63.65 23.46 -6.23
C ARG A 408 -64.34 22.57 -7.26
N PHE A 409 -63.68 22.28 -8.39
CA PHE A 409 -64.24 21.39 -9.41
C PHE A 409 -64.40 19.94 -8.92
N ARG A 410 -63.44 19.39 -8.16
CA ARG A 410 -63.56 18.06 -7.55
C ARG A 410 -64.81 17.95 -6.66
N LYS A 411 -65.10 18.97 -5.84
CA LYS A 411 -66.32 19.04 -5.03
C LYS A 411 -67.62 19.20 -5.83
N LEU A 412 -67.56 19.49 -7.13
CA LEU A 412 -68.71 19.56 -8.04
C LEU A 412 -68.85 18.30 -8.92
N VAL A 413 -67.84 17.43 -8.95
CA VAL A 413 -67.84 16.15 -9.67
C VAL A 413 -68.11 14.97 -8.73
N GLN A 414 -67.82 15.11 -7.43
CA GLN A 414 -67.85 14.04 -6.44
C GLN A 414 -69.25 13.76 -5.85
N ASP A 415 -70.27 13.70 -6.71
CA ASP A 415 -71.59 13.08 -6.44
C ASP A 415 -71.80 11.79 -7.28
N ASP A 416 -70.90 11.45 -8.21
CA ASP A 416 -70.94 10.23 -9.02
C ASP A 416 -69.54 9.62 -9.23
N ALA A 417 -69.50 8.29 -9.42
CA ALA A 417 -68.35 7.42 -9.73
C ALA A 417 -67.23 7.24 -8.67
N ASP A 418 -67.27 6.09 -7.99
CA ASP A 418 -66.08 5.42 -7.43
C ASP A 418 -65.24 4.79 -8.57
N GLU A 419 -63.95 5.12 -8.68
CA GLU A 419 -62.97 4.20 -9.28
C GLU A 419 -61.52 4.42 -8.78
N TYR A 420 -60.76 3.32 -8.76
CA TYR A 420 -59.36 3.12 -8.37
C TYR A 420 -58.40 4.32 -8.38
N CYS A 421 -57.70 4.53 -7.24
CA CYS A 421 -56.27 4.89 -7.27
C CYS A 421 -55.54 4.51 -5.95
N THR A 422 -54.44 3.77 -6.06
CA THR A 422 -53.54 3.44 -4.94
C THR A 422 -52.91 4.68 -4.32
N LYS A 423 -53.17 4.95 -3.04
CA LYS A 423 -52.47 6.00 -2.29
C LYS A 423 -51.06 5.54 -1.90
N ASN A 424 -50.06 6.31 -2.30
CA ASN A 424 -48.64 5.98 -2.13
C ASN A 424 -48.17 6.14 -0.66
N PHE A 425 -48.28 5.07 0.13
CA PHE A 425 -47.76 5.01 1.52
C PHE A 425 -46.27 5.37 1.69
N PHE A 426 -45.48 5.34 0.61
CA PHE A 426 -44.05 5.68 0.63
C PHE A 426 -43.72 7.14 0.28
N SER A 427 -44.69 7.98 -0.09
CA SER A 427 -44.44 9.35 -0.53
C SER A 427 -44.45 10.33 0.64
N ILE A 428 -43.33 11.02 0.88
CA ILE A 428 -43.17 12.05 1.92
C ILE A 428 -42.97 13.41 1.24
N SER A 429 -43.66 14.45 1.69
CA SER A 429 -43.51 15.80 1.15
C SER A 429 -42.26 16.49 1.70
N PHE A 430 -41.77 17.52 1.00
CA PHE A 430 -40.68 18.33 1.53
C PHE A 430 -41.08 19.11 2.79
N SER A 431 -42.37 19.41 2.98
CA SER A 431 -42.88 20.03 4.20
C SER A 431 -42.67 19.12 5.42
N ASP A 432 -42.98 17.83 5.30
CA ASP A 432 -42.81 16.85 6.37
C ASP A 432 -41.34 16.72 6.77
N ILE A 433 -40.42 16.84 5.81
CA ILE A 433 -38.97 16.84 6.06
C ILE A 433 -38.51 18.12 6.76
N ILE A 434 -39.01 19.29 6.37
CA ILE A 434 -38.72 20.56 7.04
C ILE A 434 -39.21 20.51 8.49
N GLU A 435 -40.43 20.04 8.75
CA GLU A 435 -40.96 19.89 10.10
C GLU A 435 -40.16 18.87 10.92
N ALA A 436 -39.97 17.66 10.38
CA ALA A 436 -39.27 16.57 11.06
C ALA A 436 -37.82 16.90 11.43
N THR A 437 -37.12 17.71 10.63
CA THR A 437 -35.73 18.14 10.87
C THR A 437 -35.60 19.44 11.66
N GLN A 438 -36.72 20.08 12.02
CA GLN A 438 -36.78 21.43 12.61
C GLN A 438 -36.08 22.47 11.73
N ASN A 439 -36.44 22.51 10.44
CA ASN A 439 -35.83 23.33 9.40
C ASN A 439 -34.31 23.10 9.27
N PHE A 440 -33.91 21.82 9.23
CA PHE A 440 -32.52 21.35 9.13
C PHE A 440 -31.59 21.86 10.24
N ASP A 441 -32.09 21.91 11.48
CA ASP A 441 -31.32 22.39 12.63
C ASP A 441 -29.95 21.67 12.74
N PRO A 442 -28.83 22.38 12.94
CA PRO A 442 -27.50 21.78 13.01
C PRO A 442 -27.34 20.69 14.08
N SER A 443 -28.10 20.75 15.18
CA SER A 443 -28.10 19.73 16.23
C SER A 443 -28.85 18.44 15.84
N SER A 444 -29.75 18.53 14.85
CA SER A 444 -30.40 17.38 14.22
C SER A 444 -29.46 16.63 13.26
N LYS A 445 -28.34 17.23 12.81
CA LYS A 445 -27.41 16.60 11.86
C LYS A 445 -26.59 15.50 12.55
N ILE A 446 -26.85 14.24 12.19
CA ILE A 446 -26.20 13.05 12.79
C ILE A 446 -25.04 12.49 11.95
N GLY A 447 -24.94 12.85 10.67
CA GLY A 447 -23.87 12.40 9.80
C GLY A 447 -23.75 13.17 8.49
N GLU A 448 -22.60 13.01 7.84
CA GLU A 448 -22.27 13.60 6.54
C GLU A 448 -21.25 12.70 5.82
N GLY A 449 -21.40 12.52 4.52
CA GLY A 449 -20.49 11.70 3.71
C GLY A 449 -20.71 11.87 2.21
N LYS A 450 -20.04 11.04 1.38
CA LYS A 450 -20.09 11.10 -0.09
C LYS A 450 -21.53 11.14 -0.64
N TYR A 451 -22.44 10.42 0.01
CA TYR A 451 -23.83 10.28 -0.40
C TYR A 451 -24.78 11.28 0.30
N GLY A 452 -24.25 12.41 0.79
CA GLY A 452 -25.01 13.53 1.35
C GLY A 452 -25.03 13.59 2.89
N SER A 453 -25.95 14.40 3.41
CA SER A 453 -26.12 14.65 4.85
C SER A 453 -27.26 13.82 5.43
N VAL A 454 -27.12 13.39 6.69
CA VAL A 454 -28.15 12.64 7.42
C VAL A 454 -28.57 13.42 8.67
N TYR A 455 -29.87 13.66 8.78
CA TYR A 455 -30.51 14.32 9.91
C TYR A 455 -31.36 13.32 10.70
N LYS A 456 -31.40 13.46 12.01
CA LYS A 456 -32.39 12.82 12.87
C LYS A 456 -33.65 13.68 12.85
N GLY A 457 -34.81 13.04 12.73
CA GLY A 457 -36.09 13.74 12.80
C GLY A 457 -37.21 12.87 13.35
N ILE A 458 -38.43 13.40 13.32
CA ILE A 458 -39.66 12.67 13.67
C ILE A 458 -40.67 12.85 12.54
N ILE A 459 -41.04 11.75 11.87
CA ILE A 459 -42.02 11.72 10.78
C ILE A 459 -43.21 10.88 11.25
N HIS A 460 -44.42 11.43 11.22
CA HIS A 460 -45.64 10.77 11.72
C HIS A 460 -45.45 10.14 13.13
N HIS A 461 -44.82 10.89 14.04
CA HIS A 461 -44.43 10.48 15.40
C HIS A 461 -43.36 9.36 15.51
N VAL A 462 -42.87 8.81 14.40
CA VAL A 462 -41.78 7.82 14.35
C VAL A 462 -40.42 8.51 14.21
N LYS A 463 -39.41 8.06 14.98
CA LYS A 463 -38.02 8.56 14.83
C LYS A 463 -37.45 8.13 13.47
N ALA A 464 -36.99 9.09 12.69
CA ALA A 464 -36.43 8.86 11.36
C ALA A 464 -34.95 9.29 11.26
N ALA A 465 -34.19 8.58 10.44
CA ALA A 465 -32.91 9.04 9.87
C ALA A 465 -33.18 9.52 8.44
N ILE A 466 -33.23 10.84 8.24
CA ILE A 466 -33.57 11.51 6.99
C ILE A 466 -32.28 11.82 6.24
N LYS A 467 -32.06 11.14 5.13
CA LYS A 467 -30.87 11.29 4.29
C LYS A 467 -31.18 12.18 3.08
N MET A 468 -30.53 13.33 3.02
CA MET A 468 -30.58 14.27 1.91
C MET A 468 -29.51 13.89 0.89
N LEU A 469 -29.89 13.49 -0.33
CA LEU A 469 -28.94 13.11 -1.38
C LEU A 469 -28.39 14.37 -2.11
N PRO A 470 -27.15 14.35 -2.62
CA PRO A 470 -26.58 15.49 -3.34
C PRO A 470 -27.30 15.76 -4.68
N ALA A 471 -27.60 17.03 -4.95
CA ALA A 471 -28.36 17.47 -6.14
C ALA A 471 -27.54 17.53 -7.45
N CYS A 472 -26.22 17.30 -7.41
CA CYS A 472 -25.34 17.53 -8.56
C CYS A 472 -25.32 16.32 -9.54
N GLY A 473 -25.34 16.61 -10.85
CA GLY A 473 -25.30 15.58 -11.90
C GLY A 473 -26.53 14.67 -11.95
N SER A 474 -27.68 15.16 -11.49
CA SER A 474 -28.91 14.41 -11.22
C SER A 474 -29.40 13.50 -12.35
N LEU A 475 -29.69 12.23 -12.01
CA LEU A 475 -30.59 11.35 -12.78
C LEU A 475 -31.94 12.06 -13.00
N SER A 476 -32.67 11.79 -14.09
CA SER A 476 -34.04 12.33 -14.24
C SER A 476 -34.94 11.90 -13.09
N ASP A 477 -35.96 12.70 -12.74
CA ASP A 477 -36.85 12.38 -11.62
C ASP A 477 -37.58 11.03 -11.81
N SER A 478 -37.89 10.68 -13.05
CA SER A 478 -38.41 9.36 -13.44
C SER A 478 -37.46 8.20 -13.12
N VAL A 479 -36.17 8.36 -13.39
CA VAL A 479 -35.14 7.34 -13.11
C VAL A 479 -34.81 7.29 -11.62
N PHE A 480 -34.83 8.42 -10.92
CA PHE A 480 -34.72 8.47 -9.47
C PHE A 480 -35.90 7.74 -8.81
N GLN A 481 -37.14 8.08 -9.18
CA GLN A 481 -38.37 7.50 -8.63
C GLN A 481 -38.43 5.99 -8.88
N HIS A 482 -38.18 5.52 -10.10
CA HIS A 482 -38.18 4.09 -10.42
C HIS A 482 -37.13 3.30 -9.60
N LYS A 483 -35.92 3.84 -9.44
CA LYS A 483 -34.89 3.21 -8.61
C LYS A 483 -35.22 3.25 -7.11
N ALA A 484 -35.81 4.33 -6.62
CA ALA A 484 -36.22 4.45 -5.22
C ALA A 484 -37.40 3.50 -4.92
N GLU A 485 -38.29 3.27 -5.88
CA GLU A 485 -39.37 2.28 -5.81
C GLU A 485 -38.85 0.83 -5.81
N ILE A 486 -37.78 0.52 -6.53
CA ILE A 486 -37.09 -0.78 -6.41
C ILE A 486 -36.58 -0.96 -4.97
N LEU A 487 -35.95 0.07 -4.40
CA LEU A 487 -35.38 0.00 -3.05
C LEU A 487 -36.42 -0.03 -1.92
N SER A 488 -37.62 0.55 -2.10
CA SER A 488 -38.69 0.50 -1.09
C SER A 488 -39.35 -0.88 -0.94
N ARG A 489 -39.18 -1.75 -1.95
CA ARG A 489 -39.66 -3.14 -1.97
C ARG A 489 -38.71 -4.11 -1.25
N VAL A 490 -37.44 -3.77 -1.08
CA VAL A 490 -36.43 -4.66 -0.47
C VAL A 490 -36.49 -4.56 1.07
N ARG A 491 -36.87 -5.64 1.74
CA ARG A 491 -37.00 -5.72 3.20
C ARG A 491 -36.41 -7.02 3.76
N HIS A 492 -35.56 -6.90 4.78
CA HIS A 492 -34.93 -8.02 5.49
C HIS A 492 -34.59 -7.58 6.93
N PRO A 493 -34.64 -8.46 7.96
CA PRO A 493 -34.41 -8.08 9.36
C PRO A 493 -33.07 -7.41 9.64
N ASN A 494 -32.04 -7.67 8.83
CA ASN A 494 -30.70 -7.10 8.93
C ASN A 494 -30.38 -6.09 7.80
N LEU A 495 -31.40 -5.50 7.18
CA LEU A 495 -31.30 -4.27 6.38
C LEU A 495 -32.01 -3.11 7.11
N VAL A 496 -31.55 -1.87 6.90
CA VAL A 496 -32.21 -0.69 7.45
C VAL A 496 -33.46 -0.36 6.62
N THR A 497 -34.62 -0.34 7.28
CA THR A 497 -35.92 -0.14 6.65
C THR A 497 -36.07 1.27 6.08
N LEU A 498 -36.33 1.36 4.78
CA LEU A 498 -36.81 2.58 4.14
C LEU A 498 -38.30 2.77 4.50
N MET A 499 -38.60 3.88 5.18
CA MET A 499 -39.95 4.27 5.61
C MET A 499 -40.65 5.16 4.59
N GLY A 500 -39.89 5.94 3.81
CA GLY A 500 -40.44 6.70 2.67
C GLY A 500 -39.41 7.54 1.92
N ILE A 501 -39.88 8.18 0.85
CA ILE A 501 -39.09 8.86 -0.18
C ILE A 501 -39.72 10.24 -0.43
N CYS A 502 -38.90 11.28 -0.53
CA CYS A 502 -39.32 12.60 -0.99
C CYS A 502 -38.62 12.94 -2.30
N SER A 503 -39.33 12.88 -3.42
CA SER A 503 -38.79 13.20 -4.75
C SER A 503 -38.40 14.67 -4.88
N GLU A 504 -39.20 15.59 -4.32
CA GLU A 504 -39.01 17.05 -4.37
C GLU A 504 -37.64 17.50 -3.87
N SER A 505 -37.09 16.79 -2.86
CA SER A 505 -35.78 17.07 -2.25
C SER A 505 -34.75 15.95 -2.47
N ARG A 506 -35.13 14.90 -3.20
CA ARG A 506 -34.37 13.65 -3.39
C ARG A 506 -33.86 13.08 -2.06
N SER A 507 -34.78 12.91 -1.12
CA SER A 507 -34.48 12.49 0.24
C SER A 507 -35.09 11.13 0.58
N LEU A 508 -34.46 10.41 1.50
CA LEU A 508 -34.87 9.08 1.95
C LEU A 508 -35.02 9.07 3.48
N ALA A 509 -36.18 8.65 3.97
CA ALA A 509 -36.45 8.52 5.40
C ALA A 509 -36.31 7.05 5.81
N TYR A 510 -35.31 6.75 6.64
CA TYR A 510 -35.04 5.42 7.19
C TYR A 510 -35.44 5.33 8.67
N GLU A 511 -35.61 4.11 9.19
CA GLU A 511 -35.71 3.89 10.64
C GLU A 511 -34.47 4.45 11.39
N PHE A 512 -34.70 5.11 12.53
CA PHE A 512 -33.59 5.58 13.38
C PHE A 512 -33.16 4.48 14.36
N LEU A 513 -31.86 4.20 14.45
CA LEU A 513 -31.28 3.13 15.27
C LEU A 513 -30.39 3.71 16.39
N GLU A 514 -30.77 3.47 17.65
CA GLU A 514 -30.21 4.20 18.80
C GLU A 514 -28.70 4.01 19.05
N ASN A 515 -28.14 2.82 18.78
CA ASN A 515 -26.73 2.54 19.08
C ASN A 515 -25.77 2.99 17.96
N GLY A 516 -26.27 3.66 16.91
CA GLY A 516 -25.43 4.21 15.85
C GLY A 516 -24.77 3.12 15.00
N ASN A 517 -23.47 3.24 14.74
CA ASN A 517 -22.74 2.41 13.77
C ASN A 517 -21.59 1.59 14.39
N LEU A 518 -21.23 0.50 13.73
CA LEU A 518 -20.18 -0.44 14.15
C LEU A 518 -18.77 0.19 14.20
N GLU A 519 -18.46 1.17 13.34
CA GLU A 519 -17.17 1.88 13.38
C GLU A 519 -16.95 2.59 14.72
N ASP A 520 -17.94 3.35 15.20
CA ASP A 520 -17.86 4.05 16.49
C ASP A 520 -17.78 3.06 17.67
N HIS A 521 -18.36 1.85 17.55
CA HIS A 521 -18.24 0.79 18.54
C HIS A 521 -16.87 0.10 18.57
N LEU A 522 -16.30 -0.24 17.40
CA LEU A 522 -14.96 -0.84 17.32
C LEU A 522 -13.88 0.16 17.73
N ALA A 523 -14.01 1.42 17.33
CA ALA A 523 -13.08 2.49 17.70
C ALA A 523 -13.36 3.13 19.07
N CYS A 524 -14.34 2.62 19.84
CA CYS A 524 -14.74 3.12 21.17
C CYS A 524 -15.01 4.65 21.23
N ARG A 525 -15.60 5.19 20.15
CA ARG A 525 -15.88 6.63 19.98
C ARG A 525 -17.25 7.00 20.52
N LYS A 526 -17.50 8.31 20.71
CA LYS A 526 -18.81 8.88 21.08
C LYS A 526 -19.46 8.29 22.35
N LYS A 527 -18.66 7.77 23.29
CA LYS A 527 -19.07 7.02 24.51
C LYS A 527 -19.61 5.60 24.26
N SER A 528 -19.48 5.08 23.04
CA SER A 528 -19.82 3.69 22.71
C SER A 528 -18.94 2.72 23.49
N ARG A 529 -19.52 1.64 24.02
CA ARG A 529 -18.76 0.57 24.69
C ARG A 529 -18.21 -0.42 23.67
N PRO A 530 -17.06 -1.08 23.95
CA PRO A 530 -16.60 -2.22 23.16
C PRO A 530 -17.68 -3.30 23.09
N LEU A 531 -17.82 -3.93 21.92
CA LEU A 531 -18.71 -5.08 21.75
C LEU A 531 -18.02 -6.36 22.22
N HIS A 532 -18.69 -7.17 23.04
CA HIS A 532 -18.21 -8.51 23.42
C HIS A 532 -18.15 -9.43 22.18
N TRP A 533 -17.23 -10.41 22.15
CA TRP A 533 -17.02 -11.26 20.97
C TRP A 533 -18.30 -11.95 20.45
N GLN A 534 -19.21 -12.33 21.33
CA GLN A 534 -20.52 -12.91 20.97
C GLN A 534 -21.37 -11.96 20.12
N HIS A 535 -21.38 -10.67 20.44
CA HIS A 535 -22.07 -9.67 19.62
C HIS A 535 -21.37 -9.53 18.26
N ARG A 536 -20.04 -9.60 18.22
CA ARG A 536 -19.27 -9.49 16.98
C ARG A 536 -19.50 -10.67 16.03
N ILE A 537 -19.57 -11.89 16.57
CA ILE A 537 -19.97 -13.08 15.80
C ILE A 537 -21.43 -12.94 15.34
N ARG A 538 -22.36 -12.54 16.20
CA ARG A 538 -23.78 -12.36 15.83
C ARG A 538 -23.92 -11.37 14.67
N ILE A 539 -23.26 -10.22 14.75
CA ILE A 539 -23.20 -9.19 13.70
C ILE A 539 -22.64 -9.77 12.39
N ALA A 540 -21.61 -10.61 12.44
CA ALA A 540 -21.07 -11.25 11.25
C ALA A 540 -22.08 -12.18 10.54
N VAL A 541 -22.86 -12.98 11.28
CA VAL A 541 -23.90 -13.84 10.70
C VAL A 541 -25.09 -13.00 10.19
N GLU A 542 -25.48 -11.95 10.91
CA GLU A 542 -26.54 -11.00 10.53
C GLU A 542 -26.22 -10.29 9.19
N ILE A 543 -25.01 -9.77 9.03
CA ILE A 543 -24.53 -9.17 7.77
C ILE A 543 -24.50 -10.21 6.64
N CYS A 544 -24.01 -11.42 6.93
CA CYS A 544 -23.98 -12.51 5.94
C CYS A 544 -25.39 -12.86 5.43
N SER A 545 -26.38 -12.92 6.34
CA SER A 545 -27.79 -13.17 5.98
C SER A 545 -28.37 -12.09 5.06
N ALA A 546 -28.13 -10.81 5.38
CA ALA A 546 -28.60 -9.69 4.57
C ALA A 546 -27.97 -9.67 3.17
N LEU A 547 -26.67 -9.97 3.06
CA LEU A 547 -25.98 -10.01 1.78
C LEU A 547 -26.43 -11.18 0.90
N ILE A 548 -26.64 -12.37 1.48
CA ILE A 548 -27.22 -13.51 0.74
C ILE A 548 -28.58 -13.15 0.16
N PHE A 549 -29.46 -12.56 0.98
CA PHE A 549 -30.76 -12.09 0.53
C PHE A 549 -30.67 -11.03 -0.58
N VAL A 550 -29.75 -10.06 -0.45
CA VAL A 550 -29.52 -9.01 -1.45
C VAL A 550 -29.00 -9.58 -2.77
N HIS A 551 -27.98 -10.44 -2.74
CA HIS A 551 -27.37 -11.08 -3.91
C HIS A 551 -28.29 -12.11 -4.60
N ALA A 552 -29.33 -12.61 -3.91
CA ALA A 552 -30.30 -13.57 -4.45
C ALA A 552 -31.50 -12.93 -5.19
N ASN A 553 -31.56 -11.59 -5.31
CA ASN A 553 -32.61 -10.92 -6.09
C ASN A 553 -32.41 -11.12 -7.60
N ASP A 554 -33.50 -10.95 -8.37
CA ASP A 554 -33.45 -10.82 -9.83
C ASP A 554 -34.05 -9.45 -10.24
N PRO A 555 -33.26 -8.53 -10.84
CA PRO A 555 -31.82 -8.63 -11.09
C PRO A 555 -31.00 -8.62 -9.80
N CYS A 556 -29.84 -9.30 -9.83
CA CYS A 556 -28.92 -9.36 -8.69
C CYS A 556 -28.51 -7.96 -8.24
N LEU A 557 -28.77 -7.64 -6.97
CA LEU A 557 -28.44 -6.34 -6.38
C LEU A 557 -27.10 -6.43 -5.66
N VAL A 558 -26.22 -5.45 -5.87
CA VAL A 558 -24.93 -5.30 -5.17
C VAL A 558 -25.09 -4.18 -4.13
N HIS A 559 -24.45 -4.29 -2.96
CA HIS A 559 -24.46 -3.22 -1.96
C HIS A 559 -23.49 -2.09 -2.35
N GLY A 560 -22.23 -2.44 -2.66
CA GLY A 560 -21.25 -1.57 -3.34
C GLY A 560 -20.65 -0.45 -2.50
N ASN A 561 -21.03 -0.34 -1.23
CA ASN A 561 -20.49 0.57 -0.22
C ASN A 561 -20.51 -0.12 1.16
N LEU A 562 -20.13 -1.40 1.24
CA LEU A 562 -20.22 -2.18 2.47
C LEU A 562 -19.00 -1.88 3.38
N ARG A 563 -19.24 -1.38 4.60
CA ARG A 563 -18.19 -0.94 5.54
C ARG A 563 -18.75 -0.74 6.96
N PRO A 564 -17.94 -0.79 8.04
CA PRO A 564 -18.44 -0.68 9.42
C PRO A 564 -19.21 0.61 9.77
N THR A 565 -18.99 1.73 9.06
CA THR A 565 -19.81 2.95 9.25
C THR A 565 -21.26 2.77 8.81
N ASN A 566 -21.53 1.77 7.97
CA ASN A 566 -22.81 1.49 7.33
C ASN A 566 -23.45 0.21 7.88
N ILE A 567 -22.87 -0.36 8.95
CA ILE A 567 -23.49 -1.39 9.77
C ILE A 567 -24.04 -0.66 11.00
N LEU A 568 -25.35 -0.45 11.04
CA LEU A 568 -26.02 0.21 12.15
C LEU A 568 -26.52 -0.81 13.17
N LEU A 569 -26.66 -0.41 14.43
CA LEU A 569 -27.05 -1.28 15.54
C LEU A 569 -28.33 -0.77 16.20
N ASP A 570 -29.34 -1.64 16.31
CA ASP A 570 -30.60 -1.34 17.02
C ASP A 570 -30.39 -1.29 18.55
N ALA A 571 -31.46 -0.99 19.29
CA ALA A 571 -31.45 -0.94 20.77
C ALA A 571 -31.06 -2.28 21.45
N LYS A 572 -31.11 -3.42 20.73
CA LYS A 572 -30.71 -4.77 21.18
C LYS A 572 -29.34 -5.20 20.58
N PHE A 573 -28.62 -4.28 19.95
CA PHE A 573 -27.38 -4.49 19.19
C PHE A 573 -27.52 -5.44 17.99
N VAL A 574 -28.74 -5.66 17.47
CA VAL A 574 -28.97 -6.37 16.21
C VAL A 574 -28.49 -5.46 15.09
N SER A 575 -27.67 -5.99 14.19
CA SER A 575 -27.11 -5.21 13.09
C SER A 575 -28.06 -5.11 11.90
N LYS A 576 -28.03 -3.95 11.25
CA LYS A 576 -28.75 -3.65 10.02
C LYS A 576 -27.82 -2.92 9.05
N ILE A 577 -27.72 -3.37 7.81
CA ILE A 577 -26.92 -2.70 6.77
C ILE A 577 -27.70 -1.48 6.26
N SER A 578 -27.10 -0.29 6.37
CA SER A 578 -27.59 0.98 5.82
C SER A 578 -26.93 1.31 4.48
N ASP A 579 -27.43 2.33 3.78
CA ASP A 579 -26.89 2.82 2.50
C ASP A 579 -27.00 1.84 1.30
N PHE A 580 -27.70 0.73 1.47
CA PHE A 580 -28.02 -0.22 0.40
C PHE A 580 -28.64 0.49 -0.81
N GLY A 581 -28.09 0.23 -2.00
CA GLY A 581 -28.58 0.77 -3.27
C GLY A 581 -28.48 2.28 -3.44
N VAL A 582 -27.99 3.06 -2.45
CA VAL A 582 -27.88 4.53 -2.56
C VAL A 582 -26.94 4.94 -3.70
N HIS A 583 -25.96 4.10 -4.05
CA HIS A 583 -25.09 4.30 -5.22
C HIS A 583 -25.84 4.23 -6.57
N LEU A 584 -27.05 3.67 -6.62
CA LEU A 584 -27.90 3.64 -7.81
C LEU A 584 -28.64 4.98 -8.01
N LEU A 585 -28.95 5.69 -6.92
CA LEU A 585 -29.75 6.92 -6.91
C LEU A 585 -28.96 8.20 -7.22
N ILE A 586 -27.63 8.10 -7.29
CA ILE A 586 -26.70 9.20 -7.51
C ILE A 586 -25.84 8.85 -8.73
N SER A 587 -25.60 9.83 -9.60
CA SER A 587 -24.78 9.62 -10.80
C SER A 587 -23.32 9.33 -10.45
N GLN A 588 -22.72 8.38 -11.13
CA GLN A 588 -21.38 7.90 -10.82
C GLN A 588 -20.30 8.84 -11.38
N ASN A 589 -19.71 9.67 -10.52
CA ASN A 589 -18.35 10.16 -10.75
C ASN A 589 -17.35 9.06 -10.34
N GLU A 590 -16.31 8.88 -11.16
CA GLU A 590 -15.56 7.62 -11.36
C GLU A 590 -14.89 7.01 -10.11
N ASN A 591 -14.62 7.82 -9.07
CA ASN A 591 -14.00 7.33 -7.83
C ASN A 591 -14.99 6.56 -6.96
N SER A 592 -15.16 5.26 -7.24
CA SER A 592 -15.77 4.32 -6.29
C SER A 592 -14.81 4.07 -5.12
N ASN A 593 -15.17 4.53 -3.93
CA ASN A 593 -14.36 4.32 -2.72
C ASN A 593 -14.68 2.94 -2.11
N ASN A 594 -14.49 1.89 -2.91
CA ASN A 594 -14.48 0.52 -2.42
C ASN A 594 -13.06 0.18 -1.96
N ASP A 595 -12.91 -0.57 -0.87
CA ASP A 595 -11.61 -1.04 -0.38
C ASP A 595 -11.12 -2.30 -1.13
N ASP A 596 -11.95 -2.90 -2.01
CA ASP A 596 -11.59 -4.01 -2.91
C ASP A 596 -10.61 -3.56 -4.02
N PRO A 597 -9.36 -4.08 -4.05
CA PRO A 597 -8.36 -3.73 -5.05
C PRO A 597 -8.81 -3.96 -6.49
N GLU A 598 -9.68 -4.94 -6.76
CA GLU A 598 -10.13 -5.20 -8.14
C GLU A 598 -11.24 -4.25 -8.59
N CYS A 599 -12.13 -3.85 -7.68
CA CYS A 599 -13.12 -2.81 -7.92
C CYS A 599 -12.44 -1.46 -8.23
N ILE A 600 -11.32 -1.16 -7.57
CA ILE A 600 -10.50 0.04 -7.84
C ILE A 600 -9.87 -0.03 -9.24
N ASP A 601 -9.34 -1.19 -9.65
CA ASP A 601 -8.65 -1.40 -10.93
C ASP A 601 -9.60 -1.42 -12.14
N LYS A 602 -10.79 -2.03 -11.99
CA LYS A 602 -11.79 -2.19 -13.06
C LYS A 602 -12.90 -1.14 -13.07
N GLY A 603 -13.10 -0.40 -11.98
CA GLY A 603 -14.21 0.54 -11.82
C GLY A 603 -15.61 -0.10 -11.75
N GLN A 604 -15.72 -1.42 -11.55
CA GLN A 604 -16.98 -2.16 -11.56
C GLN A 604 -17.29 -2.75 -10.18
N LEU A 605 -18.55 -2.59 -9.74
CA LEU A 605 -19.07 -3.16 -8.50
C LEU A 605 -19.69 -4.54 -8.78
N THR A 606 -19.19 -5.59 -8.13
CA THR A 606 -19.73 -6.97 -8.25
C THR A 606 -20.06 -7.56 -6.88
N VAL A 607 -20.73 -8.73 -6.87
CA VAL A 607 -21.04 -9.45 -5.62
C VAL A 607 -19.76 -9.88 -4.88
N GLU A 608 -18.70 -10.21 -5.60
CA GLU A 608 -17.40 -10.57 -5.05
C GLU A 608 -16.70 -9.39 -4.37
N SER A 609 -17.03 -8.15 -4.75
CA SER A 609 -16.56 -6.95 -4.05
C SER A 609 -17.26 -6.76 -2.70
N ASP A 610 -18.56 -7.04 -2.60
CA ASP A 610 -19.24 -7.10 -1.30
C ASP A 610 -18.67 -8.24 -0.42
N VAL A 611 -18.30 -9.39 -1.01
CA VAL A 611 -17.60 -10.48 -0.29
C VAL A 611 -16.26 -10.00 0.27
N TYR A 612 -15.46 -9.26 -0.51
CA TYR A 612 -14.21 -8.68 -0.02
C TYR A 612 -14.44 -7.69 1.12
N SER A 613 -15.40 -6.77 0.96
CA SER A 613 -15.80 -5.82 2.01
C SER A 613 -16.29 -6.52 3.28
N PHE A 614 -17.03 -7.63 3.14
CA PHE A 614 -17.44 -8.48 4.26
C PHE A 614 -16.23 -9.11 4.95
N GLY A 615 -15.25 -9.63 4.19
CA GLY A 615 -13.97 -10.10 4.71
C GLY A 615 -13.24 -9.05 5.55
N VAL A 616 -13.15 -7.80 5.05
CA VAL A 616 -12.57 -6.69 5.81
C VAL A 616 -13.35 -6.42 7.10
N ILE A 617 -14.69 -6.47 7.07
CA ILE A 617 -15.52 -6.34 8.28
C ILE A 617 -15.21 -7.46 9.29
N LEU A 618 -15.06 -8.71 8.85
CA LEU A 618 -14.70 -9.83 9.75
C LEU A 618 -13.33 -9.62 10.43
N LEU A 619 -12.31 -9.21 9.68
CA LEU A 619 -10.99 -8.89 10.25
C LEU A 619 -11.07 -7.74 11.27
N ARG A 620 -11.91 -6.74 11.01
CA ARG A 620 -12.10 -5.59 11.90
C ARG A 620 -12.94 -5.93 13.13
N LEU A 621 -13.89 -6.86 13.02
CA LEU A 621 -14.60 -7.43 14.18
C LEU A 621 -13.63 -8.18 15.12
N LEU A 622 -12.73 -8.99 14.58
CA LEU A 622 -11.72 -9.73 15.35
C LEU A 622 -10.71 -8.83 16.07
N THR A 623 -10.26 -7.76 15.43
CA THR A 623 -9.07 -6.99 15.87
C THR A 623 -9.34 -5.55 16.32
N ALA A 624 -10.51 -4.99 16.02
CA ALA A 624 -10.86 -3.56 16.13
C ALA A 624 -9.91 -2.56 15.43
N ARG A 625 -8.94 -3.05 14.65
CA ARG A 625 -7.95 -2.22 13.93
C ARG A 625 -8.58 -1.52 12.71
N PRO A 626 -7.99 -0.43 12.19
CA PRO A 626 -8.35 0.12 10.89
C PRO A 626 -8.08 -0.89 9.75
N ALA A 627 -8.66 -0.67 8.57
CA ALA A 627 -8.49 -1.57 7.42
C ALA A 627 -7.07 -1.59 6.82
N SER A 628 -6.23 -0.58 7.12
CA SER A 628 -4.84 -0.54 6.66
C SER A 628 -4.02 -1.69 7.26
N ALA A 629 -3.30 -2.40 6.39
CA ALA A 629 -2.45 -3.58 6.70
C ALA A 629 -3.13 -4.82 7.31
N ILE A 630 -4.38 -4.72 7.78
CA ILE A 630 -5.06 -5.75 8.59
C ILE A 630 -5.03 -7.16 7.99
N VAL A 631 -5.22 -7.29 6.66
CA VAL A 631 -5.19 -8.58 5.94
C VAL A 631 -3.83 -9.27 6.09
N ARG A 632 -2.74 -8.52 5.92
CA ARG A 632 -1.37 -9.03 6.06
C ARG A 632 -1.07 -9.37 7.51
N ASP A 633 -1.42 -8.47 8.42
CA ASP A 633 -1.04 -8.60 9.83
C ASP A 633 -1.78 -9.78 10.50
N VAL A 634 -3.06 -10.01 10.18
CA VAL A 634 -3.81 -11.21 10.60
C VAL A 634 -3.29 -12.47 9.91
N LYS A 635 -2.94 -12.42 8.61
CA LYS A 635 -2.35 -13.56 7.89
C LYS A 635 -1.03 -14.02 8.53
N CYS A 636 -0.10 -13.09 8.80
CA CYS A 636 1.15 -13.42 9.48
C CYS A 636 0.94 -13.91 10.93
N ALA A 637 -0.08 -13.41 11.65
CA ALA A 637 -0.41 -13.90 12.99
C ALA A 637 -1.00 -15.32 12.96
N LEU A 638 -1.82 -15.66 11.95
CA LEU A 638 -2.37 -17.00 11.76
C LEU A 638 -1.27 -18.00 11.32
N GLU A 639 -0.47 -17.64 10.31
CA GLU A 639 0.66 -18.44 9.79
C GLU A 639 1.74 -18.72 10.85
N SER A 640 1.85 -17.89 11.89
CA SER A 640 2.81 -18.06 13.00
C SER A 640 2.20 -18.64 14.29
N GLY A 641 0.94 -19.06 14.28
CA GLY A 641 0.25 -19.63 15.45
C GLY A 641 0.04 -18.64 16.61
N LYS A 642 -0.06 -17.34 16.29
CA LYS A 642 -0.08 -16.23 17.25
C LYS A 642 -1.29 -15.32 17.07
N LEU A 643 -2.42 -15.83 16.60
CA LEU A 643 -3.63 -15.02 16.34
C LEU A 643 -4.06 -14.18 17.55
N GLY A 644 -3.91 -14.69 18.78
CA GLY A 644 -4.19 -13.94 20.02
C GLY A 644 -3.40 -12.62 20.19
N SER A 645 -2.35 -12.38 19.40
CA SER A 645 -1.60 -11.12 19.36
C SER A 645 -2.22 -10.02 18.48
N VAL A 646 -3.16 -10.40 17.60
CA VAL A 646 -3.92 -9.45 16.75
C VAL A 646 -5.37 -9.27 17.20
N LEU A 647 -5.94 -10.22 17.93
CA LEU A 647 -7.30 -10.13 18.49
C LEU A 647 -7.45 -8.93 19.44
N ASP A 648 -8.66 -8.37 19.46
CA ASP A 648 -9.03 -7.27 20.34
C ASP A 648 -9.36 -7.76 21.75
N SER A 649 -8.48 -7.45 22.72
CA SER A 649 -8.68 -7.78 24.14
C SER A 649 -9.86 -7.05 24.80
N SER A 650 -10.37 -5.95 24.21
CA SER A 650 -11.58 -5.29 24.70
C SER A 650 -12.87 -6.03 24.35
N ALA A 651 -12.79 -7.05 23.49
CA ALA A 651 -13.91 -7.94 23.15
C ALA A 651 -14.18 -9.03 24.21
N GLY A 652 -13.37 -9.14 25.25
CA GLY A 652 -13.36 -10.28 26.19
C GLY A 652 -12.58 -11.47 25.63
N ASP A 653 -12.66 -12.60 26.35
CA ASP A 653 -11.90 -13.82 26.01
C ASP A 653 -12.48 -14.52 24.77
N TRP A 654 -11.88 -14.24 23.61
CA TRP A 654 -12.20 -14.89 22.34
C TRP A 654 -11.97 -16.42 22.39
N PRO A 655 -12.99 -17.24 22.10
CA PRO A 655 -12.80 -18.67 21.87
C PRO A 655 -11.88 -18.93 20.68
N THR A 656 -10.76 -19.62 20.92
CA THR A 656 -9.66 -19.71 19.95
C THR A 656 -10.07 -20.35 18.62
N GLU A 657 -10.82 -21.46 18.66
CA GLU A 657 -11.24 -22.18 17.44
C GLU A 657 -12.17 -21.34 16.55
N GLN A 658 -13.07 -20.57 17.17
CA GLN A 658 -13.99 -19.67 16.50
C GLN A 658 -13.26 -18.44 15.93
N ALA A 659 -12.30 -17.89 16.68
CA ALA A 659 -11.47 -16.79 16.21
C ALA A 659 -10.57 -17.20 15.03
N GLU A 660 -9.97 -18.39 15.08
CA GLU A 660 -9.16 -18.96 13.99
C GLU A 660 -10.00 -19.23 12.73
N LEU A 661 -11.17 -19.84 12.89
CA LEU A 661 -12.07 -20.12 11.77
C LEU A 661 -12.62 -18.83 11.13
N LEU A 662 -12.98 -17.83 11.95
CA LEU A 662 -13.43 -16.53 11.46
C LEU A 662 -12.29 -15.77 10.77
N ALA A 663 -11.06 -15.83 11.30
CA ALA A 663 -9.87 -15.22 10.68
C ALA A 663 -9.53 -15.88 9.33
N TYR A 664 -9.56 -17.22 9.25
CA TYR A 664 -9.35 -17.95 8.01
C TYR A 664 -10.41 -17.60 6.94
N LEU A 665 -11.69 -17.58 7.33
CA LEU A 665 -12.80 -17.21 6.45
C LEU A 665 -12.66 -15.77 5.94
N ALA A 666 -12.32 -14.84 6.83
CA ALA A 666 -12.08 -13.44 6.50
C ALA A 666 -10.92 -13.24 5.51
N LEU A 667 -9.80 -13.95 5.72
CA LEU A 667 -8.67 -13.92 4.80
C LEU A 667 -9.02 -14.50 3.43
N ARG A 668 -9.82 -15.56 3.35
CA ARG A 668 -10.34 -16.09 2.08
C ARG A 668 -11.23 -15.08 1.34
N CYS A 669 -12.09 -14.35 2.06
CA CYS A 669 -12.89 -13.27 1.47
C CYS A 669 -12.01 -12.12 0.94
N CYS A 670 -10.89 -11.83 1.59
CA CYS A 670 -9.93 -10.80 1.19
C CYS A 670 -8.89 -11.24 0.13
N GLU A 671 -9.07 -12.37 -0.55
CA GLU A 671 -8.15 -12.79 -1.62
C GLU A 671 -8.25 -11.87 -2.86
N LYS A 672 -7.11 -11.76 -3.58
CA LYS A 672 -6.96 -10.76 -4.65
C LYS A 672 -7.77 -11.07 -5.91
N ASP A 673 -7.80 -12.33 -6.33
CA ASP A 673 -8.61 -12.78 -7.46
C ASP A 673 -10.05 -13.05 -6.95
N PRO A 674 -11.10 -12.40 -7.50
CA PRO A 674 -12.48 -12.66 -7.13
C PRO A 674 -12.88 -14.14 -7.20
N LEU A 675 -12.30 -14.90 -8.15
CA LEU A 675 -12.61 -16.31 -8.39
C LEU A 675 -12.05 -17.25 -7.31
N ASP A 676 -11.15 -16.77 -6.45
CA ASP A 676 -10.65 -17.49 -5.28
C ASP A 676 -11.48 -17.25 -4.00
N ARG A 677 -12.23 -16.13 -3.95
CA ARG A 677 -13.09 -15.72 -2.83
C ARG A 677 -14.25 -16.74 -2.65
N PRO A 678 -14.66 -17.05 -1.41
CA PRO A 678 -15.72 -18.04 -1.16
C PRO A 678 -17.11 -17.49 -1.46
N ASN A 679 -18.02 -18.37 -1.91
CA ASN A 679 -19.42 -17.99 -2.12
C ASN A 679 -20.18 -17.80 -0.79
N MET A 680 -21.03 -16.77 -0.73
CA MET A 680 -21.80 -16.40 0.47
C MET A 680 -22.70 -17.54 0.99
N LEU A 681 -23.45 -18.20 0.11
CA LEU A 681 -24.43 -19.22 0.50
C LEU A 681 -23.81 -20.62 0.64
N SER A 682 -22.91 -21.02 -0.27
CA SER A 682 -22.39 -22.40 -0.29
C SER A 682 -21.11 -22.64 0.52
N GLU A 683 -20.38 -21.59 0.93
CA GLU A 683 -19.13 -21.72 1.70
C GLU A 683 -19.11 -20.88 2.98
N ILE A 684 -19.52 -19.61 2.91
CA ILE A 684 -19.47 -18.70 4.07
C ILE A 684 -20.58 -19.04 5.07
N TRP A 685 -21.84 -19.14 4.62
CA TRP A 685 -22.99 -19.40 5.49
C TRP A 685 -22.84 -20.68 6.33
N PRO A 686 -22.53 -21.87 5.77
CA PRO A 686 -22.40 -23.10 6.55
C PRO A 686 -21.22 -23.10 7.54
N THR A 687 -20.25 -22.19 7.33
CA THR A 687 -19.10 -22.00 8.22
C THR A 687 -19.44 -21.06 9.39
N ILE A 688 -20.27 -20.03 9.16
CA ILE A 688 -20.51 -18.96 10.13
C ILE A 688 -21.85 -19.08 10.89
N GLU A 689 -22.90 -19.63 10.27
CA GLU A 689 -24.19 -19.87 10.93
C GLU A 689 -24.06 -20.69 12.21
N PRO A 690 -23.30 -21.82 12.28
CA PRO A 690 -23.18 -22.62 13.49
C PRO A 690 -22.52 -21.88 14.67
N MET A 691 -21.89 -20.72 14.44
CA MET A 691 -21.37 -19.89 15.52
C MET A 691 -22.48 -19.09 16.25
N ARG A 692 -23.67 -18.97 15.65
CA ARG A 692 -24.83 -18.27 16.25
C ARG A 692 -25.27 -18.90 17.56
N ASP A 693 -25.25 -20.23 17.66
CA ASP A 693 -25.67 -20.98 18.85
C ASP A 693 -24.71 -20.78 20.05
N LEU A 694 -23.47 -20.33 19.79
CA LEU A 694 -22.50 -19.95 20.82
C LEU A 694 -22.72 -18.53 21.38
N CYS A 695 -23.67 -17.78 20.81
CA CYS A 695 -23.94 -16.39 21.16
C CYS A 695 -25.15 -16.20 22.10
N THR A 696 -25.89 -17.26 22.45
CA THR A 696 -26.95 -17.21 23.46
C THR A 696 -26.37 -17.32 24.87
N PRO A 697 -26.68 -16.39 25.81
CA PRO A 697 -26.32 -16.54 27.22
C PRO A 697 -26.94 -17.79 27.84
N HIS A 698 -26.25 -18.40 28.82
CA HIS A 698 -26.83 -19.45 29.66
C HIS A 698 -27.81 -18.88 30.70
N SER A 699 -28.99 -18.50 30.24
CA SER A 699 -30.20 -18.30 31.03
C SER A 699 -31.35 -19.07 30.38
N ASP A 700 -32.39 -19.39 31.16
CA ASP A 700 -33.64 -20.02 30.71
C ASP A 700 -33.57 -21.50 30.25
N LEU A 701 -32.50 -22.22 30.58
CA LEU A 701 -32.50 -23.69 30.58
C LEU A 701 -33.29 -24.24 31.79
N ASN A 702 -34.62 -24.14 31.74
CA ASN A 702 -35.49 -24.83 32.70
C ASN A 702 -36.88 -25.19 32.12
N THR A 703 -36.91 -25.95 31.03
CA THR A 703 -38.10 -26.74 30.66
C THR A 703 -37.67 -28.08 30.06
N SER A 704 -37.96 -29.17 30.76
CA SER A 704 -37.63 -30.52 30.33
C SER A 704 -38.62 -31.05 29.31
N SER A 705 -38.12 -31.48 28.15
CA SER A 705 -38.82 -32.43 27.27
C SER A 705 -37.81 -33.42 26.69
N GLN A 706 -38.21 -34.69 26.58
CA GLN A 706 -37.31 -35.80 26.26
C GLN A 706 -37.22 -36.04 24.74
N GLY A 707 -36.16 -36.76 24.34
CA GLY A 707 -35.73 -36.89 22.96
C GLY A 707 -36.79 -37.38 21.95
N SER A 708 -36.80 -36.70 20.81
CA SER A 708 -37.18 -37.26 19.50
C SER A 708 -35.95 -37.24 18.59
N LYS A 709 -35.86 -38.20 17.65
CA LYS A 709 -34.78 -38.23 16.65
C LYS A 709 -35.22 -37.51 15.38
N GLY A 710 -34.45 -36.51 14.95
CA GLY A 710 -34.36 -36.16 13.53
C GLY A 710 -35.57 -35.48 12.89
N GLN A 711 -36.40 -34.75 13.63
CA GLN A 711 -37.31 -33.78 13.00
C GLN A 711 -36.62 -32.42 12.85
N ARG A 712 -36.57 -31.92 11.61
CA ARG A 712 -36.17 -30.55 11.28
C ARG A 712 -37.16 -29.61 11.94
N ARG A 713 -36.72 -28.67 12.80
CA ARG A 713 -37.64 -27.69 13.40
C ARG A 713 -38.19 -26.79 12.29
N ILE A 714 -39.52 -26.64 12.28
CA ILE A 714 -40.23 -25.73 11.37
C ILE A 714 -39.81 -24.29 11.70
N PRO A 715 -39.34 -23.49 10.73
CA PRO A 715 -39.06 -22.07 10.94
C PRO A 715 -40.34 -21.35 11.39
N PRO A 716 -40.34 -20.57 12.49
CA PRO A 716 -41.56 -20.03 13.07
C PRO A 716 -42.26 -18.98 12.18
N HIS A 717 -41.58 -18.47 11.15
CA HIS A 717 -42.17 -17.57 10.14
C HIS A 717 -42.84 -18.32 8.98
N PHE A 718 -42.78 -19.65 8.94
CA PHE A 718 -43.57 -20.49 8.02
C PHE A 718 -44.91 -20.92 8.62
N VAL A 719 -45.10 -20.72 9.93
CA VAL A 719 -46.29 -21.15 10.69
C VAL A 719 -47.33 -20.03 10.70
N CYS A 720 -48.57 -20.35 10.33
CA CYS A 720 -49.68 -19.41 10.38
C CYS A 720 -50.01 -19.03 11.83
N PRO A 721 -50.11 -17.73 12.18
CA PRO A 721 -50.47 -17.34 13.54
C PRO A 721 -51.89 -17.76 13.99
N ILE A 722 -52.83 -17.95 13.04
CA ILE A 722 -54.21 -18.35 13.35
C ILE A 722 -54.32 -19.89 13.48
N PHE A 723 -53.86 -20.64 12.47
CA PHE A 723 -53.98 -22.11 12.44
C PHE A 723 -52.86 -22.85 13.20
N GLN A 724 -51.74 -22.19 13.50
CA GLN A 724 -50.57 -22.77 14.18
C GLN A 724 -49.92 -23.96 13.45
N ASP A 725 -50.12 -24.05 12.13
CA ASP A 725 -49.50 -25.01 11.22
C ASP A 725 -48.81 -24.30 10.04
N VAL A 726 -48.05 -25.01 9.21
CA VAL A 726 -47.33 -24.47 8.05
C VAL A 726 -48.30 -23.87 7.02
N MET A 727 -47.98 -22.68 6.51
CA MET A 727 -48.80 -22.01 5.48
C MET A 727 -48.63 -22.67 4.10
N GLU A 728 -49.75 -23.04 3.48
CA GLU A 728 -49.83 -23.54 2.10
C GLU A 728 -50.18 -22.41 1.11
N ASP A 729 -51.05 -21.46 1.47
CA ASP A 729 -51.42 -20.27 0.66
C ASP A 729 -51.16 -18.96 1.45
N PRO A 730 -49.90 -18.63 1.79
CA PRO A 730 -49.58 -17.52 2.69
C PRO A 730 -50.00 -16.16 2.10
N HIS A 731 -50.82 -15.41 2.84
CA HIS A 731 -51.35 -14.09 2.48
C HIS A 731 -50.99 -13.03 3.53
N ILE A 732 -50.59 -11.84 3.09
CA ILE A 732 -50.29 -10.67 3.93
C ILE A 732 -51.56 -9.83 4.11
N ALA A 733 -51.88 -9.44 5.35
CA ALA A 733 -52.95 -8.49 5.66
C ALA A 733 -52.39 -7.06 5.87
N ALA A 734 -53.28 -6.07 6.03
CA ALA A 734 -52.90 -4.66 6.21
C ALA A 734 -52.03 -4.37 7.46
N ASP A 735 -52.00 -5.27 8.45
CA ASP A 735 -51.10 -5.20 9.62
C ASP A 735 -49.65 -5.62 9.32
N GLY A 736 -49.36 -6.08 8.10
CA GLY A 736 -48.05 -6.55 7.66
C GLY A 736 -47.70 -7.98 8.11
N TYR A 737 -48.58 -8.67 8.84
CA TYR A 737 -48.40 -10.08 9.19
C TYR A 737 -48.85 -10.97 8.02
N THR A 738 -48.20 -12.13 7.88
CA THR A 738 -48.60 -13.18 6.94
C THR A 738 -49.35 -14.28 7.67
N TYR A 739 -50.45 -14.72 7.07
CA TYR A 739 -51.38 -15.72 7.59
C TYR A 739 -51.64 -16.78 6.51
N GLU A 740 -52.21 -17.92 6.89
CA GLU A 740 -52.78 -18.85 5.91
C GLU A 740 -53.97 -18.15 5.24
N GLY A 741 -54.05 -18.20 3.91
CA GLY A 741 -55.00 -17.45 3.11
C GLY A 741 -56.42 -17.67 3.57
N ASP A 742 -56.83 -18.93 3.71
CA ASP A 742 -58.20 -19.28 4.12
C ASP A 742 -58.47 -18.98 5.61
N ALA A 743 -57.43 -18.93 6.45
CA ALA A 743 -57.56 -18.53 7.86
C ALA A 743 -57.91 -17.04 7.99
N ILE A 744 -57.18 -16.17 7.27
CA ILE A 744 -57.41 -14.72 7.33
C ILE A 744 -58.67 -14.31 6.53
N LYS A 745 -58.95 -14.95 5.39
CA LYS A 745 -60.24 -14.82 4.68
C LYS A 745 -61.40 -15.18 5.64
N GLY A 746 -61.33 -16.31 6.34
CA GLY A 746 -62.35 -16.75 7.31
C GLY A 746 -62.53 -15.81 8.51
N TRP A 747 -61.44 -15.23 9.03
CA TRP A 747 -61.47 -14.23 10.10
C TRP A 747 -62.23 -12.97 9.66
N LEU A 748 -61.88 -12.42 8.49
CA LEU A 748 -62.52 -11.22 7.94
C LEU A 748 -64.00 -11.47 7.57
N TYR A 749 -64.32 -12.60 6.94
CA TYR A 749 -65.70 -12.99 6.64
C TYR A 749 -66.56 -13.26 7.88
N SER A 750 -65.95 -13.49 9.05
CA SER A 750 -66.67 -13.57 10.33
C SER A 750 -67.09 -12.21 10.89
N GLY A 751 -66.79 -11.11 10.19
CA GLY A 751 -67.15 -9.74 10.57
C GLY A 751 -66.12 -9.04 11.45
N HIS A 752 -64.91 -9.58 11.58
CA HIS A 752 -63.81 -8.92 12.29
C HIS A 752 -63.07 -7.96 11.35
N ASP A 753 -62.87 -6.72 11.79
CA ASP A 753 -62.07 -5.69 11.12
C ASP A 753 -60.75 -5.40 11.87
N THR A 754 -60.32 -6.32 12.74
CA THR A 754 -59.09 -6.21 13.54
C THR A 754 -58.05 -7.27 13.17
N SER A 755 -56.78 -6.94 13.40
CA SER A 755 -55.61 -7.80 13.25
C SER A 755 -55.68 -8.98 14.22
N PRO A 756 -55.62 -10.25 13.74
CA PRO A 756 -55.53 -11.42 14.62
C PRO A 756 -54.32 -11.40 15.56
N MET A 757 -53.21 -10.76 15.16
CA MET A 757 -51.96 -10.70 15.91
C MET A 757 -51.87 -9.57 16.94
N THR A 758 -52.55 -8.44 16.70
CA THR A 758 -52.41 -7.24 17.55
C THR A 758 -53.73 -6.74 18.15
N ASN A 759 -54.87 -7.26 17.65
CA ASN A 759 -56.23 -6.78 17.93
C ASN A 759 -56.45 -5.28 17.68
N LEU A 760 -55.58 -4.63 16.90
CA LEU A 760 -55.77 -3.29 16.37
C LEU A 760 -56.64 -3.36 15.11
N LYS A 761 -57.42 -2.31 14.82
CA LYS A 761 -58.21 -2.20 13.58
C LYS A 761 -57.27 -2.24 12.36
N LEU A 762 -57.66 -2.99 11.33
CA LEU A 762 -56.96 -3.06 10.04
C LEU A 762 -57.34 -1.86 9.18
N ASP A 763 -56.35 -1.26 8.50
CA ASP A 763 -56.58 -0.12 7.60
C ASP A 763 -57.35 -0.52 6.33
N THR A 764 -57.13 -1.73 5.82
CA THR A 764 -58.00 -2.39 4.82
C THR A 764 -58.17 -3.88 5.12
N CYS A 765 -59.20 -4.49 4.52
CA CYS A 765 -59.42 -5.94 4.57
C CYS A 765 -58.82 -6.66 3.35
N ASP A 766 -57.96 -5.99 2.58
CA ASP A 766 -57.34 -6.55 1.38
C ASP A 766 -56.21 -7.51 1.76
N LEU A 767 -56.05 -8.57 0.98
CA LEU A 767 -55.07 -9.63 1.21
C LEU A 767 -54.13 -9.77 0.01
N ILE A 768 -52.83 -9.77 0.26
CA ILE A 768 -51.80 -9.83 -0.78
C ILE A 768 -51.10 -11.20 -0.72
N PRO A 769 -51.13 -12.04 -1.77
CA PRO A 769 -50.44 -13.32 -1.77
C PRO A 769 -48.92 -13.17 -1.59
N ASN A 770 -48.36 -13.85 -0.58
CA ASN A 770 -46.94 -13.82 -0.24
C ASN A 770 -46.16 -14.89 -1.03
N TYR A 771 -46.06 -14.71 -2.35
CA TYR A 771 -45.37 -15.65 -3.24
C TYR A 771 -43.91 -15.91 -2.84
N ALA A 772 -43.23 -14.97 -2.18
CA ALA A 772 -41.88 -15.16 -1.68
C ALA A 772 -41.83 -16.18 -0.52
N LEU A 773 -42.73 -16.04 0.46
CA LEU A 773 -42.82 -17.00 1.57
C LEU A 773 -43.30 -18.37 1.08
N TYR A 774 -44.25 -18.41 0.14
CA TYR A 774 -44.70 -19.63 -0.52
C TYR A 774 -43.53 -20.40 -1.16
N ARG A 775 -42.65 -19.71 -1.91
CA ARG A 775 -41.45 -20.34 -2.50
C ARG A 775 -40.49 -20.85 -1.43
N ALA A 776 -40.23 -20.07 -0.38
CA ALA A 776 -39.35 -20.48 0.72
C ALA A 776 -39.87 -21.73 1.48
N ILE A 777 -41.19 -21.83 1.69
CA ILE A 777 -41.84 -23.00 2.29
C ILE A 777 -41.72 -24.21 1.35
N GLN A 778 -41.99 -24.04 0.05
CA GLN A 778 -41.85 -25.09 -0.95
C GLN A 778 -40.41 -25.63 -1.06
N GLU A 779 -39.40 -24.75 -1.05
CA GLU A 779 -37.99 -25.15 -1.06
C GLU A 779 -37.58 -25.90 0.22
N TRP A 780 -38.07 -25.47 1.38
CA TRP A 780 -37.84 -26.17 2.65
C TRP A 780 -38.51 -27.55 2.70
N GLN A 781 -39.74 -27.67 2.18
CA GLN A 781 -40.43 -28.96 2.01
C GLN A 781 -39.67 -29.90 1.05
N GLN A 782 -39.17 -29.39 -0.08
CA GLN A 782 -38.44 -30.17 -1.09
C GLN A 782 -37.03 -30.60 -0.65
N GLN A 783 -36.47 -29.99 0.41
CA GLN A 783 -35.17 -30.33 0.98
C GLN A 783 -35.25 -31.29 2.19
N SER A 784 -36.41 -31.89 2.48
CA SER A 784 -36.68 -32.62 3.74
C SER A 784 -36.88 -34.13 3.55
#